data_AF-A0A920RWF6-F1
#
_entry.id   AF-A0A920RWF6-F1
#
_cell.length_a   1.000
_cell.length_b   1.000
_cell.length_c   1.000
_cell.angle_alpha   90.00
_cell.angle_beta   90.00
_cell.angle_gamma   90.00
#
_symmetry.space_group_name_H-M   'P 1'
#
loop_
_entity.id
_entity.type
_entity.pdbx_description
1 polymer ?
#
loop_
_entity_poly.entity_id
_entity_poly.type
_entity_poly.pdbx_seq_one_letter_code
_entity_poly.pdbx_strand_id
1 'polypeptide(L)'
;MSQISIRQGEDYQSFESSDLPIKIGTDLNADIRILGPLSIGVVLLLDLLDGRPFIQVVNEKIEALINGQLLSGNHRINNEDRIDVADKSITFELSSDNELTLKVTSNEDSLQPTQFQKKTAGTTIFGSRIFKYSAVALILGLTYFLFYLFTSKAVEINTMPADAKVSVSGGFFPHLKISGRFLLRPGEYRADYSRSGYFPNSLDIEINDESSQVIDIKLKKLPGIITFTTRPDVDFELYLEGKRSTPSICEDVEISLEECRQNWLALGPILAAGTRDVELRFEKYFPIKEQLVINGMGEEQEFIFDLEPAWADVQIDTKPSGAEIFIDSKNVGLTPLDLDLIEGQHVLGIKKNGYKDFSTEIAVKARENIVLEPFNLSRLDSKLSIVSYPKGASVNINSIYQGLSPVTVELPPLKPHLVEVSKPGYQTQTEEIILPTREEMQANGAKDFLQIETNLKPIKGFIRIKGTEGASILVDGKQIARIPSTIELLAKAQTLIVQKEGYVTQEINIQPTPGYEQNLNIRLLTPEEAVLAAMPEYIQTSLGLQMRLVSPGTFVMGTPRGDQGRRQGETERLIKITRPFYVGVREIINKEFRQFKPRHTSGAETFRELSNGLHPAVMLAWEEAVDFCQQLSSKESLEPAYEKINGQYQLIQPVTNGYRLLTEAEWEWVARFNGGAGKQRYPWGESMPVKPESGNYADESVEGLDLVANTLSNYWDGYPVTSPAQKFNPSALGIYDLGGNVAEWVNDYYSVYSTNLKQAELDPLGPDEGTARVIRGSSWRDSSISKLRFAYRSEYGTLGRLDVGFRIARYTDTSNIDE
;
A
#
# COMPACT_ATOMS: atom_id res chain seq x y z
N MET A 1 38.03 -26.58 -46.36
CA MET A 1 36.90 -27.27 -47.01
C MET A 1 35.60 -26.90 -46.31
N SER A 2 34.46 -27.05 -47.00
CA SER A 2 33.14 -27.14 -46.36
C SER A 2 32.74 -28.60 -46.11
N GLN A 3 32.93 -29.46 -47.12
CA GLN A 3 32.45 -30.84 -47.14
C GLN A 3 33.58 -31.83 -47.51
N ILE A 4 33.52 -33.06 -47.00
CA ILE A 4 34.50 -34.13 -47.23
C ILE A 4 33.76 -35.43 -47.53
N SER A 5 34.19 -36.18 -48.54
CA SER A 5 33.40 -37.26 -49.15
C SER A 5 34.23 -38.55 -49.31
N ILE A 6 33.90 -39.61 -48.55
CA ILE A 6 34.57 -40.92 -48.65
C ILE A 6 33.80 -41.81 -49.64
N ARG A 7 34.53 -42.43 -50.58
CA ARG A 7 33.98 -43.37 -51.56
C ARG A 7 34.66 -44.74 -51.46
N GLN A 8 33.87 -45.79 -51.25
CA GLN A 8 34.35 -47.19 -51.22
C GLN A 8 33.58 -48.00 -52.26
N GLY A 9 34.19 -48.18 -53.43
CA GLY A 9 33.51 -48.74 -54.61
C GLY A 9 32.39 -47.84 -55.10
N GLU A 10 31.14 -48.32 -55.00
CA GLU A 10 29.94 -47.54 -55.33
C GLU A 10 29.36 -46.78 -54.13
N ASP A 11 29.68 -47.17 -52.89
CA ASP A 11 29.21 -46.49 -51.69
C ASP A 11 29.90 -45.12 -51.51
N TYR A 12 29.13 -44.12 -51.10
CA TYR A 12 29.55 -42.73 -50.96
C TYR A 12 28.96 -42.15 -49.66
N GLN A 13 29.84 -41.63 -48.78
CA GLN A 13 29.46 -41.01 -47.52
C GLN A 13 30.12 -39.64 -47.41
N SER A 14 29.30 -38.60 -47.32
CA SER A 14 29.72 -37.22 -47.10
C SER A 14 29.65 -36.83 -45.62
N PHE A 15 30.64 -36.06 -45.19
CA PHE A 15 30.88 -35.57 -43.84
C PHE A 15 30.98 -34.04 -43.89
N GLU A 16 30.45 -33.36 -42.88
CA GLU A 16 30.63 -31.93 -42.70
C GLU A 16 31.91 -31.63 -41.91
N SER A 17 32.39 -30.39 -41.98
CA SER A 17 33.57 -29.95 -41.21
C SER A 17 33.43 -30.06 -39.68
N SER A 18 32.23 -30.35 -39.15
CA SER A 18 31.96 -30.69 -37.74
C SER A 18 32.32 -32.13 -37.36
N ASP A 19 32.45 -33.02 -38.33
CA ASP A 19 32.46 -34.47 -38.10
C ASP A 19 33.90 -35.03 -38.04
N LEU A 20 34.88 -34.13 -38.11
CA LEU A 20 36.31 -34.41 -38.01
C LEU A 20 36.77 -34.54 -36.54
N PRO A 21 37.86 -35.28 -36.28
CA PRO A 21 38.69 -36.00 -37.24
C PRO A 21 38.11 -37.37 -37.66
N ILE A 22 38.22 -37.66 -38.96
CA ILE A 22 37.90 -38.97 -39.56
C ILE A 22 38.96 -39.99 -39.12
N LYS A 23 38.53 -41.17 -38.70
CA LYS A 23 39.37 -42.21 -38.07
C LYS A 23 39.62 -43.37 -39.00
N ILE A 24 40.88 -43.79 -39.08
CA ILE A 24 41.33 -44.94 -39.88
C ILE A 24 42.09 -45.89 -38.97
N GLY A 25 41.68 -47.15 -38.85
CA GLY A 25 42.36 -48.10 -37.96
C GLY A 25 41.61 -49.41 -37.73
N THR A 26 42.01 -50.16 -36.71
CA THR A 26 41.53 -51.53 -36.48
C THR A 26 40.25 -51.61 -35.65
N ASP A 27 39.89 -50.57 -34.89
CA ASP A 27 38.73 -50.65 -34.00
C ASP A 27 37.37 -50.46 -34.70
N LEU A 28 36.31 -50.72 -33.96
CA LEU A 28 34.93 -50.70 -34.45
C LEU A 28 34.35 -49.28 -34.61
N ASN A 29 35.04 -48.25 -34.13
CA ASN A 29 34.64 -46.85 -34.20
C ASN A 29 35.46 -46.04 -35.23
N ALA A 30 36.33 -46.70 -36.00
CA ALA A 30 37.00 -46.10 -37.16
C ALA A 30 36.07 -46.07 -38.38
N ASP A 31 36.02 -44.91 -39.05
CA ASP A 31 35.25 -44.64 -40.27
C ASP A 31 35.80 -45.40 -41.49
N ILE A 32 37.11 -45.66 -41.50
CA ILE A 32 37.78 -46.58 -42.45
C ILE A 32 38.51 -47.66 -41.65
N ARG A 33 37.96 -48.88 -41.66
CA ARG A 33 38.54 -50.02 -40.91
C ARG A 33 39.61 -50.78 -41.69
N ILE A 34 40.64 -51.22 -40.98
CA ILE A 34 41.79 -51.98 -41.50
C ILE A 34 42.04 -53.25 -40.67
N LEU A 35 42.74 -54.23 -41.24
CA LEU A 35 43.10 -55.48 -40.56
C LEU A 35 44.19 -55.31 -39.50
N GLY A 36 43.89 -55.81 -38.30
CA GLY A 36 44.79 -55.89 -37.16
C GLY A 36 44.00 -56.16 -35.88
N PRO A 37 44.66 -56.51 -34.76
CA PRO A 37 43.97 -56.68 -33.48
C PRO A 37 43.35 -55.36 -33.02
N LEU A 38 42.08 -55.39 -32.60
CA LEU A 38 41.27 -54.21 -32.22
C LEU A 38 41.96 -53.27 -31.21
N SER A 39 42.88 -53.81 -30.40
CA SER A 39 43.69 -53.09 -29.39
C SER A 39 44.80 -52.19 -29.97
N ILE A 40 44.98 -52.15 -31.29
CA ILE A 40 45.75 -51.10 -31.96
C ILE A 40 44.90 -49.83 -32.11
N GLY A 41 43.57 -49.94 -32.20
CA GLY A 41 42.68 -48.80 -32.30
C GLY A 41 42.78 -48.05 -33.63
N VAL A 42 42.40 -46.78 -33.62
CA VAL A 42 42.72 -45.79 -34.65
C VAL A 42 44.24 -45.75 -34.86
N VAL A 43 44.66 -45.85 -36.12
CA VAL A 43 46.07 -45.77 -36.58
C VAL A 43 46.36 -44.38 -37.14
N LEU A 44 45.43 -43.82 -37.93
CA LEU A 44 45.51 -42.50 -38.54
C LEU A 44 44.26 -41.67 -38.24
N LEU A 45 44.44 -40.37 -37.97
CA LEU A 45 43.38 -39.35 -37.93
C LEU A 45 43.54 -38.40 -39.12
N LEU A 46 42.46 -38.11 -39.84
CA LEU A 46 42.39 -37.07 -40.88
C LEU A 46 41.59 -35.87 -40.36
N ASP A 47 42.16 -34.67 -40.41
CA ASP A 47 41.57 -33.45 -39.84
C ASP A 47 41.92 -32.20 -40.68
N LEU A 48 41.34 -31.04 -40.36
CA LEU A 48 41.59 -29.76 -41.02
C LEU A 48 42.40 -28.80 -40.13
N LEU A 49 43.58 -28.39 -40.59
CA LEU A 49 44.37 -27.30 -39.99
C LEU A 49 44.47 -26.12 -40.96
N ASP A 50 44.17 -24.92 -40.46
CA ASP A 50 44.00 -23.69 -41.27
C ASP A 50 43.06 -23.91 -42.49
N GLY A 51 42.03 -24.73 -42.32
CA GLY A 51 41.04 -25.08 -43.35
C GLY A 51 41.55 -26.01 -44.45
N ARG A 52 42.74 -26.62 -44.30
CA ARG A 52 43.36 -27.58 -45.25
C ARG A 52 43.60 -28.95 -44.59
N PRO A 53 43.60 -30.06 -45.35
CA PRO A 53 43.61 -31.38 -44.76
C PRO A 53 45.02 -31.81 -44.36
N PHE A 54 45.13 -32.46 -43.21
CA PHE A 54 46.32 -33.18 -42.79
C PHE A 54 45.90 -34.51 -42.19
N ILE A 55 46.79 -35.50 -42.30
CA ILE A 55 46.66 -36.77 -41.62
C ILE A 55 47.75 -36.89 -40.56
N GLN A 56 47.43 -37.53 -39.44
CA GLN A 56 48.32 -37.76 -38.32
C GLN A 56 48.32 -39.25 -37.97
N VAL A 57 49.51 -39.85 -37.91
CA VAL A 57 49.66 -41.16 -37.27
C VAL A 57 49.45 -41.00 -35.77
N VAL A 58 48.47 -41.72 -35.24
CA VAL A 58 48.18 -41.80 -33.80
C VAL A 58 48.62 -43.12 -33.18
N ASN A 59 48.91 -44.14 -33.99
CA ASN A 59 49.54 -45.38 -33.50
C ASN A 59 50.46 -46.04 -34.54
N GLU A 60 51.76 -45.83 -34.40
CA GLU A 60 52.83 -46.37 -35.28
C GLU A 60 53.00 -47.90 -35.22
N LYS A 61 52.16 -48.63 -34.46
CA LYS A 61 52.16 -50.11 -34.39
C LYS A 61 51.69 -50.79 -35.68
N ILE A 62 51.04 -50.06 -36.60
CA ILE A 62 50.84 -50.48 -37.98
C ILE A 62 51.58 -49.47 -38.85
N GLU A 63 52.47 -49.96 -39.70
CA GLU A 63 53.14 -49.11 -40.68
C GLU A 63 52.12 -48.55 -41.67
N ALA A 64 52.10 -47.22 -41.79
CA ALA A 64 51.41 -46.50 -42.85
C ALA A 64 52.45 -45.93 -43.81
N LEU A 65 52.29 -46.17 -45.11
CA LEU A 65 53.14 -45.64 -46.16
C LEU A 65 52.39 -44.55 -46.91
N ILE A 66 52.91 -43.32 -46.97
CA ILE A 66 52.41 -42.29 -47.87
C ILE A 66 53.25 -42.25 -49.15
N ASN A 67 52.59 -42.37 -50.30
CA ASN A 67 53.20 -42.48 -51.63
C ASN A 67 54.36 -43.52 -51.69
N GLY A 68 54.26 -44.59 -50.90
CA GLY A 68 55.28 -45.65 -50.80
C GLY A 68 56.45 -45.37 -49.84
N GLN A 69 56.40 -44.31 -49.02
CA GLN A 69 57.40 -44.02 -47.97
C GLN A 69 56.75 -44.03 -46.58
N LEU A 70 57.46 -44.52 -45.56
CA LEU A 70 56.93 -44.61 -44.19
C LEU A 70 56.51 -43.23 -43.67
N LEU A 71 55.22 -43.10 -43.34
CA LEU A 71 54.63 -41.93 -42.71
C LEU A 71 54.91 -41.98 -41.21
N SER A 72 55.75 -41.09 -40.70
CA SER A 72 55.99 -40.90 -39.27
C SER A 72 55.50 -39.53 -38.82
N GLY A 73 54.42 -39.47 -38.03
CA GLY A 73 53.81 -38.23 -37.56
C GLY A 73 52.75 -37.62 -38.50
N ASN A 74 52.80 -36.29 -38.71
CA ASN A 74 51.75 -35.53 -39.39
C ASN A 74 52.17 -35.14 -40.82
N HIS A 75 51.33 -35.42 -41.81
CA HIS A 75 51.52 -35.00 -43.21
C HIS A 75 50.32 -34.19 -43.72
N ARG A 76 50.58 -33.12 -44.48
CA ARG A 76 49.56 -32.27 -45.08
C ARG A 76 49.15 -32.82 -46.45
N ILE A 77 47.91 -33.26 -46.58
CA ILE A 77 47.38 -33.92 -47.77
C ILE A 77 47.35 -32.96 -48.96
N ASN A 78 47.85 -33.45 -50.10
CA ASN A 78 47.82 -32.81 -51.41
C ASN A 78 46.90 -33.60 -52.36
N ASN A 79 46.59 -33.02 -53.51
CA ASN A 79 45.83 -33.73 -54.54
C ASN A 79 46.65 -34.92 -55.07
N GLU A 80 46.01 -36.08 -55.23
CA GLU A 80 46.59 -37.36 -55.66
C GLU A 80 47.59 -38.02 -54.66
N ASP A 81 47.69 -37.53 -53.41
CA ASP A 81 48.38 -38.30 -52.36
C ASP A 81 47.67 -39.66 -52.13
N ARG A 82 48.46 -40.72 -51.89
CA ARG A 82 47.99 -42.07 -51.56
C ARG A 82 48.62 -42.57 -50.25
N ILE A 83 47.84 -43.27 -49.43
CA ILE A 83 48.28 -43.90 -48.17
C ILE A 83 47.92 -45.38 -48.16
N ASP A 84 48.92 -46.23 -47.97
CA ASP A 84 48.78 -47.67 -47.78
C ASP A 84 48.98 -48.00 -46.30
N VAL A 85 48.06 -48.72 -45.66
CA VAL A 85 48.10 -49.00 -44.22
C VAL A 85 47.41 -50.34 -43.89
N ALA A 86 48.18 -51.27 -43.33
CA ALA A 86 47.83 -52.70 -43.23
C ALA A 86 47.27 -53.29 -44.55
N ASP A 87 46.01 -53.71 -44.57
CA ASP A 87 45.37 -54.25 -45.76
C ASP A 87 44.80 -53.18 -46.71
N LYS A 88 44.75 -51.90 -46.33
CA LYS A 88 44.08 -50.84 -47.12
C LYS A 88 45.03 -49.94 -47.91
N SER A 89 44.48 -49.36 -48.97
CA SER A 89 45.09 -48.34 -49.85
C SER A 89 44.07 -47.22 -50.07
N ILE A 90 44.44 -45.96 -49.82
CA ILE A 90 43.55 -44.77 -49.76
C ILE A 90 44.12 -43.65 -50.62
N THR A 91 43.38 -43.11 -51.59
CA THR A 91 43.82 -41.98 -52.45
C THR A 91 42.93 -40.74 -52.24
N PHE A 92 43.52 -39.54 -52.28
CA PHE A 92 42.87 -38.25 -51.98
C PHE A 92 42.76 -37.35 -53.23
N GLU A 93 41.60 -36.74 -53.46
CA GLU A 93 41.34 -35.79 -54.57
C GLU A 93 40.74 -34.48 -54.03
N LEU A 94 41.37 -33.33 -54.31
CA LEU A 94 40.96 -32.01 -53.83
C LEU A 94 40.43 -31.14 -54.98
N SER A 95 39.21 -30.64 -54.83
CA SER A 95 38.61 -29.68 -55.78
C SER A 95 39.04 -28.23 -55.48
N SER A 96 39.07 -27.38 -56.52
CA SER A 96 39.24 -25.93 -56.37
C SER A 96 38.18 -25.29 -55.46
N ASP A 97 37.00 -25.90 -55.44
CA ASP A 97 35.80 -25.35 -54.81
C ASP A 97 35.68 -25.80 -53.33
N ASN A 98 36.80 -26.25 -52.76
CA ASN A 98 36.98 -26.51 -51.33
C ASN A 98 36.21 -27.75 -50.82
N GLU A 99 36.16 -28.80 -51.64
CA GLU A 99 35.70 -30.17 -51.31
C GLU A 99 36.86 -31.17 -51.43
N LEU A 100 36.88 -32.22 -50.61
CA LEU A 100 37.87 -33.31 -50.61
C LEU A 100 37.18 -34.67 -50.78
N THR A 101 37.64 -35.48 -51.73
CA THR A 101 37.17 -36.87 -51.94
C THR A 101 38.26 -37.90 -51.58
N LEU A 102 37.87 -39.02 -50.97
CA LEU A 102 38.74 -40.18 -50.66
C LEU A 102 38.27 -41.44 -51.41
N LYS A 103 39.20 -42.32 -51.82
CA LYS A 103 38.92 -43.61 -52.49
C LYS A 103 39.73 -44.75 -51.84
N VAL A 104 39.10 -45.89 -51.49
CA VAL A 104 39.75 -46.99 -50.70
C VAL A 104 39.69 -48.37 -51.37
N THR A 105 40.75 -49.20 -51.22
CA THR A 105 40.90 -50.59 -51.75
C THR A 105 41.64 -51.54 -50.77
N SER A 106 41.75 -52.86 -51.02
CA SER A 106 42.22 -53.91 -50.04
C SER A 106 43.27 -54.94 -50.57
N ASN A 107 44.01 -55.64 -49.68
CA ASN A 107 45.12 -56.61 -49.93
C ASN A 107 44.99 -57.96 -49.11
N GLU A 108 45.67 -59.07 -49.48
CA GLU A 108 45.52 -60.44 -48.86
C GLU A 108 46.84 -61.29 -48.74
N ASP A 109 47.16 -61.99 -47.61
CA ASP A 109 47.81 -63.36 -47.52
C ASP A 109 48.20 -63.95 -46.09
N SER A 110 48.27 -65.31 -45.95
CA SER A 110 49.02 -66.21 -44.97
C SER A 110 48.55 -66.63 -43.51
N LEU A 111 48.90 -67.86 -43.02
CA LEU A 111 48.50 -68.56 -41.73
C LEU A 111 49.30 -69.91 -41.36
N GLN A 112 49.24 -70.46 -40.09
CA GLN A 112 49.26 -71.92 -39.60
C GLN A 112 50.20 -72.43 -38.39
N PRO A 113 49.93 -73.59 -37.65
CA PRO A 113 50.59 -74.02 -36.34
C PRO A 113 50.81 -75.56 -35.93
N THR A 114 51.52 -75.87 -34.80
CA THR A 114 51.58 -77.11 -33.88
C THR A 114 52.49 -78.37 -34.20
N GLN A 115 52.93 -79.34 -33.31
CA GLN A 115 52.59 -79.84 -31.92
C GLN A 115 53.72 -80.72 -31.15
N PHE A 116 53.42 -81.68 -30.22
CA PHE A 116 54.25 -82.18 -29.05
C PHE A 116 54.84 -83.68 -29.03
N GLN A 117 55.04 -84.48 -27.91
CA GLN A 117 55.77 -85.83 -27.85
C GLN A 117 56.31 -86.58 -26.50
N LYS A 118 57.13 -86.10 -25.50
CA LYS A 118 57.55 -86.80 -24.18
C LYS A 118 58.95 -87.50 -23.87
N LYS A 119 59.04 -88.76 -23.36
CA LYS A 119 59.86 -89.23 -22.17
C LYS A 119 60.55 -90.64 -22.17
N THR A 120 61.59 -90.81 -21.32
CA THR A 120 62.07 -92.08 -20.67
C THR A 120 63.11 -92.95 -21.41
N ALA A 121 63.87 -93.74 -20.64
CA ALA A 121 64.92 -94.65 -21.08
C ALA A 121 64.94 -95.94 -20.23
N GLY A 122 65.75 -96.93 -20.61
CA GLY A 122 66.11 -98.06 -19.74
C GLY A 122 67.03 -99.11 -20.37
N THR A 123 67.80 -99.78 -19.50
CA THR A 123 68.60 -101.02 -19.67
C THR A 123 70.05 -100.94 -20.22
N THR A 124 70.91 -101.86 -19.75
CA THR A 124 72.36 -101.62 -19.53
C THR A 124 73.27 -102.86 -19.67
N ILE A 125 74.35 -102.70 -20.48
CA ILE A 125 75.46 -103.62 -20.85
C ILE A 125 75.65 -104.89 -20.01
N PHE A 126 75.86 -106.11 -20.55
CA PHE A 126 75.58 -106.72 -21.87
C PHE A 126 75.55 -108.26 -21.64
N GLY A 127 74.49 -109.01 -22.01
CA GLY A 127 74.58 -110.50 -21.96
C GLY A 127 73.32 -111.37 -21.87
N SER A 128 72.12 -110.85 -21.59
CA SER A 128 70.89 -111.66 -21.46
C SER A 128 69.89 -111.45 -22.61
N ARG A 129 68.71 -112.11 -22.61
CA ARG A 129 67.64 -111.81 -23.58
C ARG A 129 67.13 -110.37 -23.47
N ILE A 130 67.08 -109.84 -22.24
CA ILE A 130 66.81 -108.42 -21.99
C ILE A 130 67.74 -107.58 -22.86
N PHE A 131 68.98 -108.02 -23.07
CA PHE A 131 69.99 -107.25 -23.79
C PHE A 131 69.72 -106.93 -25.26
N LYS A 132 69.05 -107.82 -25.99
CA LYS A 132 68.67 -107.50 -27.38
C LYS A 132 67.48 -106.54 -27.43
N TYR A 133 66.60 -106.56 -26.43
CA TYR A 133 65.66 -105.47 -26.18
C TYR A 133 66.35 -104.22 -25.60
N SER A 134 67.54 -104.35 -24.98
CA SER A 134 68.21 -103.23 -24.32
C SER A 134 68.85 -102.24 -25.27
N ALA A 135 69.63 -102.73 -26.23
CA ALA A 135 70.16 -101.84 -27.27
C ALA A 135 69.01 -101.14 -28.02
N VAL A 136 67.90 -101.85 -28.25
CA VAL A 136 66.69 -101.30 -28.89
C VAL A 136 65.98 -100.26 -27.99
N ALA A 137 65.79 -100.54 -26.69
CA ALA A 137 65.15 -99.60 -25.76
C ALA A 137 66.03 -98.37 -25.45
N LEU A 138 67.35 -98.53 -25.44
CA LEU A 138 68.31 -97.45 -25.33
C LEU A 138 68.33 -96.58 -26.60
N ILE A 139 68.34 -97.20 -27.79
CA ILE A 139 68.25 -96.46 -29.07
C ILE A 139 66.89 -95.75 -29.18
N LEU A 140 65.78 -96.42 -28.90
CA LEU A 140 64.43 -95.82 -28.92
C LEU A 140 64.34 -94.66 -27.91
N GLY A 141 64.78 -94.87 -26.67
CA GLY A 141 64.82 -93.82 -25.64
C GLY A 141 65.72 -92.64 -26.03
N LEU A 142 66.86 -92.90 -26.67
CA LEU A 142 67.75 -91.86 -27.18
C LEU A 142 67.12 -91.09 -28.34
N THR A 143 66.50 -91.77 -29.32
CA THR A 143 65.77 -91.11 -30.41
C THR A 143 64.55 -90.33 -29.91
N TYR A 144 63.86 -90.81 -28.88
CA TYR A 144 62.69 -90.15 -28.30
C TYR A 144 63.09 -88.92 -27.48
N PHE A 145 64.20 -88.99 -26.73
CA PHE A 145 64.78 -87.84 -26.02
C PHE A 145 65.37 -86.80 -26.97
N LEU A 146 66.08 -87.23 -28.03
CA LEU A 146 66.58 -86.35 -29.08
C LEU A 146 65.42 -85.70 -29.86
N PHE A 147 64.37 -86.46 -30.19
CA PHE A 147 63.15 -85.91 -30.81
C PHE A 147 62.52 -84.85 -29.91
N TYR A 148 62.34 -85.12 -28.61
CA TYR A 148 61.85 -84.11 -27.65
C TYR A 148 62.73 -82.85 -27.64
N LEU A 149 64.06 -82.98 -27.53
CA LEU A 149 64.97 -81.84 -27.51
C LEU A 149 64.92 -81.01 -28.80
N PHE A 150 65.00 -81.65 -29.97
CA PHE A 150 65.05 -80.94 -31.28
C PHE A 150 63.72 -80.33 -31.73
N THR A 151 62.63 -80.56 -31.01
CA THR A 151 61.29 -80.03 -31.36
C THR A 151 60.68 -79.16 -30.26
N SER A 152 61.38 -78.95 -29.14
CA SER A 152 60.94 -78.09 -28.04
C SER A 152 61.31 -76.63 -28.28
N LYS A 153 60.46 -75.75 -27.77
CA LYS A 153 60.57 -74.31 -27.75
C LYS A 153 60.95 -73.86 -26.34
N ALA A 154 61.58 -72.70 -26.21
CA ALA A 154 61.97 -72.16 -24.90
C ALA A 154 60.91 -71.18 -24.38
N VAL A 155 60.16 -71.54 -23.35
CA VAL A 155 59.09 -70.70 -22.77
C VAL A 155 59.56 -70.08 -21.46
N GLU A 156 59.64 -68.76 -21.42
CA GLU A 156 59.84 -68.00 -20.18
C GLU A 156 58.49 -67.70 -19.53
N ILE A 157 58.39 -67.86 -18.22
CA ILE A 157 57.20 -67.45 -17.46
C ILE A 157 57.67 -66.55 -16.32
N ASN A 158 57.39 -65.26 -16.48
CA ASN A 158 57.68 -64.23 -15.51
C ASN A 158 56.50 -64.05 -14.56
N THR A 159 56.78 -63.60 -13.35
CA THR A 159 55.78 -63.22 -12.37
C THR A 159 56.00 -61.78 -11.91
N MET A 160 54.92 -61.11 -11.53
CA MET A 160 54.97 -59.85 -10.78
C MET A 160 54.25 -60.05 -9.44
N PRO A 161 54.98 -60.05 -8.31
CA PRO A 161 56.44 -59.96 -8.18
C PRO A 161 57.18 -61.26 -8.61
N ALA A 162 58.43 -61.11 -9.05
CA ALA A 162 59.21 -62.13 -9.79
C ALA A 162 59.76 -63.30 -8.95
N ASP A 163 59.55 -63.28 -7.64
CA ASP A 163 59.92 -64.34 -6.69
C ASP A 163 58.78 -65.35 -6.43
N ALA A 164 57.62 -65.17 -7.08
CA ALA A 164 56.52 -66.13 -6.99
C ALA A 164 56.89 -67.49 -7.61
N LYS A 165 56.49 -68.57 -6.95
CA LYS A 165 56.78 -69.94 -7.39
C LYS A 165 55.86 -70.31 -8.55
N VAL A 166 56.45 -70.63 -9.71
CA VAL A 166 55.71 -71.11 -10.91
C VAL A 166 56.05 -72.58 -11.18
N SER A 167 55.02 -73.41 -11.32
CA SER A 167 55.10 -74.78 -11.82
C SER A 167 54.21 -74.94 -13.05
N VAL A 168 54.70 -75.62 -14.08
CA VAL A 168 53.91 -75.93 -15.28
C VAL A 168 53.42 -77.37 -15.19
N SER A 169 52.10 -77.54 -15.35
CA SER A 169 51.40 -78.81 -15.44
C SER A 169 50.69 -78.94 -16.80
N GLY A 170 50.03 -80.06 -17.06
CA GLY A 170 49.39 -80.35 -18.35
C GLY A 170 50.27 -81.13 -19.34
N GLY A 171 49.63 -81.52 -20.44
CA GLY A 171 50.18 -82.37 -21.49
C GLY A 171 50.40 -83.84 -21.10
N PHE A 172 50.23 -84.73 -22.10
CA PHE A 172 51.08 -85.93 -22.14
C PHE A 172 52.56 -85.53 -22.30
N PHE A 173 52.87 -84.23 -22.41
CA PHE A 173 54.15 -83.57 -22.72
C PHE A 173 55.11 -83.50 -21.48
N PRO A 174 56.38 -83.01 -21.51
CA PRO A 174 57.15 -82.76 -20.29
C PRO A 174 57.73 -81.33 -20.18
N HIS A 175 58.25 -80.97 -18.99
CA HIS A 175 58.50 -79.57 -18.59
C HIS A 175 59.94 -79.35 -18.09
N LEU A 176 60.96 -79.66 -18.91
CA LEU A 176 62.36 -79.55 -18.51
C LEU A 176 62.80 -78.08 -18.43
N LYS A 177 63.05 -77.54 -17.23
CA LYS A 177 63.50 -76.14 -17.06
C LYS A 177 65.03 -76.03 -17.19
N ILE A 178 65.52 -75.23 -18.13
CA ILE A 178 66.94 -74.95 -18.37
C ILE A 178 67.16 -73.45 -18.44
N SER A 179 68.13 -72.94 -17.66
CA SER A 179 68.54 -71.52 -17.66
C SER A 179 67.38 -70.51 -17.56
N GLY A 180 66.39 -70.80 -16.72
CA GLY A 180 65.22 -69.93 -16.49
C GLY A 180 63.99 -70.28 -17.35
N ARG A 181 64.17 -70.79 -18.57
CA ARG A 181 63.06 -71.13 -19.49
C ARG A 181 62.67 -72.61 -19.40
N PHE A 182 61.40 -72.93 -19.59
CA PHE A 182 60.88 -74.30 -19.72
C PHE A 182 60.99 -74.77 -21.19
N LEU A 183 61.51 -75.96 -21.43
CA LEU A 183 61.49 -76.59 -22.75
C LEU A 183 60.14 -77.30 -22.95
N LEU A 184 59.23 -76.60 -23.62
CA LEU A 184 57.88 -77.03 -23.97
C LEU A 184 57.78 -77.04 -25.50
N ARG A 185 57.20 -78.08 -26.12
CA ARG A 185 56.78 -78.01 -27.54
C ARG A 185 55.38 -77.34 -27.61
N PRO A 186 54.76 -77.19 -28.80
CA PRO A 186 53.45 -76.54 -28.91
C PRO A 186 52.27 -77.38 -28.36
N GLY A 187 51.28 -76.71 -27.75
CA GLY A 187 50.03 -77.24 -27.18
C GLY A 187 49.65 -76.61 -25.84
N GLU A 188 48.55 -77.05 -25.22
CA GLU A 188 48.02 -76.50 -23.97
C GLU A 188 48.67 -77.06 -22.69
N TYR A 189 48.96 -76.14 -21.76
CA TYR A 189 49.56 -76.35 -20.44
C TYR A 189 48.84 -75.48 -19.40
N ARG A 190 49.19 -75.67 -18.13
CA ARG A 190 48.70 -74.86 -17.01
C ARG A 190 49.86 -74.37 -16.18
N ALA A 191 50.01 -73.06 -16.04
CA ALA A 191 50.96 -72.44 -15.14
C ALA A 191 50.29 -72.21 -13.79
N ASP A 192 50.60 -73.06 -12.82
CA ASP A 192 50.17 -72.92 -11.43
C ASP A 192 51.18 -72.04 -10.69
N TYR A 193 50.74 -70.93 -10.09
CA TYR A 193 51.61 -69.92 -9.48
C TYR A 193 51.16 -69.50 -8.07
N SER A 194 52.13 -69.28 -7.17
CA SER A 194 51.85 -68.95 -5.77
C SER A 194 52.94 -68.10 -5.10
N ARG A 195 52.52 -67.23 -4.19
CA ARG A 195 53.39 -66.43 -3.31
C ARG A 195 52.66 -66.11 -2.01
N SER A 196 53.37 -66.05 -0.89
CA SER A 196 52.80 -65.55 0.37
C SER A 196 52.37 -64.09 0.23
N GLY A 197 51.22 -63.74 0.81
CA GLY A 197 50.57 -62.43 0.65
C GLY A 197 49.79 -62.22 -0.66
N TYR A 198 49.70 -63.23 -1.53
CA TYR A 198 49.02 -63.13 -2.81
C TYR A 198 48.10 -64.34 -3.01
N PHE A 199 47.02 -64.18 -3.76
CA PHE A 199 46.13 -65.30 -4.09
C PHE A 199 46.90 -66.35 -4.92
N PRO A 200 46.97 -67.62 -4.46
CA PRO A 200 47.50 -68.71 -5.29
C PRO A 200 46.49 -69.04 -6.38
N ASN A 201 46.92 -69.09 -7.63
CA ASN A 201 46.02 -69.27 -8.77
C ASN A 201 46.75 -69.98 -9.93
N SER A 202 46.01 -70.27 -10.99
CA SER A 202 46.53 -70.90 -12.20
C SER A 202 46.16 -70.08 -13.43
N LEU A 203 46.96 -70.17 -14.48
CA LEU A 203 46.64 -69.69 -15.81
C LEU A 203 46.84 -70.83 -16.79
N ASP A 204 45.80 -71.19 -17.54
CA ASP A 204 45.93 -72.12 -18.64
C ASP A 204 46.59 -71.37 -19.82
N ILE A 205 47.63 -71.96 -20.42
CA ILE A 205 48.56 -71.33 -21.37
C ILE A 205 48.78 -72.22 -22.61
N GLU A 206 48.72 -71.64 -23.80
CA GLU A 206 49.02 -72.32 -25.05
C GLU A 206 50.44 -71.99 -25.53
N ILE A 207 51.23 -73.03 -25.82
CA ILE A 207 52.56 -72.90 -26.42
C ILE A 207 52.41 -73.07 -27.93
N ASN A 208 53.02 -72.20 -28.74
CA ASN A 208 52.93 -72.27 -30.20
C ASN A 208 54.25 -72.77 -30.84
N ASP A 209 54.40 -72.64 -32.16
CA ASP A 209 55.59 -73.13 -32.90
C ASP A 209 56.75 -72.15 -33.00
N GLU A 210 56.67 -70.96 -32.38
CA GLU A 210 57.80 -70.04 -32.27
C GLU A 210 58.97 -70.68 -31.51
N SER A 211 60.21 -70.37 -31.86
CA SER A 211 61.39 -70.93 -31.19
C SER A 211 61.47 -70.60 -29.69
N SER A 212 60.84 -69.50 -29.26
CA SER A 212 60.78 -69.09 -27.85
C SER A 212 59.61 -68.14 -27.61
N GLN A 213 58.93 -68.26 -26.46
CA GLN A 213 57.83 -67.38 -26.04
C GLN A 213 58.08 -66.86 -24.61
N VAL A 214 57.37 -65.79 -24.22
CA VAL A 214 57.39 -65.20 -22.86
C VAL A 214 55.96 -64.99 -22.38
N ILE A 215 55.68 -65.32 -21.11
CA ILE A 215 54.36 -65.21 -20.48
C ILE A 215 54.50 -64.44 -19.16
N ASP A 216 53.87 -63.27 -19.04
CA ASP A 216 53.93 -62.43 -17.84
C ASP A 216 52.67 -62.59 -16.97
N ILE A 217 52.83 -62.99 -15.70
CA ILE A 217 51.73 -63.25 -14.77
C ILE A 217 51.76 -62.25 -13.60
N LYS A 218 50.74 -61.39 -13.48
CA LYS A 218 50.58 -60.47 -12.34
C LYS A 218 49.74 -61.11 -11.24
N LEU A 219 50.29 -61.26 -10.04
CA LEU A 219 49.58 -61.83 -8.91
C LEU A 219 48.70 -60.77 -8.21
N LYS A 220 47.47 -61.11 -7.84
CA LYS A 220 46.59 -60.28 -7.00
C LYS A 220 47.01 -60.42 -5.53
N LYS A 221 47.24 -59.31 -4.83
CA LYS A 221 47.48 -59.30 -3.38
C LYS A 221 46.26 -59.85 -2.63
N LEU A 222 46.49 -60.52 -1.50
CA LEU A 222 45.45 -60.73 -0.51
C LEU A 222 44.97 -59.38 0.06
N PRO A 223 43.75 -59.29 0.61
CA PRO A 223 43.28 -58.13 1.38
C PRO A 223 44.16 -57.79 2.59
N GLY A 224 43.94 -56.62 3.19
CA GLY A 224 44.40 -56.26 4.53
C GLY A 224 43.27 -56.42 5.54
N ILE A 225 43.63 -56.58 6.81
CA ILE A 225 42.71 -56.68 7.94
C ILE A 225 42.77 -55.36 8.71
N ILE A 226 41.66 -54.63 8.80
CA ILE A 226 41.68 -53.21 9.20
C ILE A 226 40.94 -53.02 10.52
N THR A 227 41.62 -52.41 11.49
CA THR A 227 41.02 -51.93 12.75
C THR A 227 40.89 -50.41 12.70
N PHE A 228 39.71 -49.91 13.07
CA PHE A 228 39.43 -48.48 13.21
C PHE A 228 39.19 -48.16 14.68
N THR A 229 40.14 -47.44 15.29
CA THR A 229 40.14 -47.09 16.72
C THR A 229 39.86 -45.61 16.88
N THR A 230 38.99 -45.22 17.80
CA THR A 230 38.63 -43.80 18.02
C THR A 230 39.06 -43.32 19.41
N ARG A 231 39.34 -42.01 19.54
CA ARG A 231 39.73 -41.38 20.80
C ARG A 231 38.92 -40.09 21.02
N PRO A 232 37.98 -40.05 21.98
CA PRO A 232 37.54 -41.16 22.84
C PRO A 232 36.89 -42.30 22.03
N ASP A 233 36.90 -43.50 22.62
CA ASP A 233 36.27 -44.70 22.06
C ASP A 233 34.74 -44.55 22.09
N VAL A 234 34.13 -44.47 20.90
CA VAL A 234 32.68 -44.26 20.70
C VAL A 234 32.21 -44.93 19.42
N ASP A 235 30.94 -45.36 19.40
CA ASP A 235 30.29 -45.94 18.21
C ASP A 235 30.31 -44.97 17.01
N PHE A 236 30.56 -45.52 15.83
CA PHE A 236 30.59 -44.77 14.57
C PHE A 236 29.90 -45.52 13.42
N GLU A 237 29.32 -44.76 12.50
CA GLU A 237 28.93 -45.30 11.20
C GLU A 237 30.11 -45.18 10.23
N LEU A 238 30.69 -46.32 9.87
CA LEU A 238 31.68 -46.42 8.81
C LEU A 238 31.00 -46.30 7.44
N TYR A 239 31.51 -45.40 6.60
CA TYR A 239 31.19 -45.29 5.17
C TYR A 239 32.48 -45.52 4.37
N LEU A 240 32.38 -46.34 3.31
CA LEU A 240 33.46 -46.64 2.38
C LEU A 240 33.02 -46.19 0.99
N GLU A 241 33.80 -45.34 0.33
CA GLU A 241 33.49 -44.82 -1.02
C GLU A 241 32.06 -44.20 -1.10
N GLY A 242 31.65 -43.53 -0.02
CA GLY A 242 30.33 -42.92 0.15
C GLY A 242 29.17 -43.88 0.45
N LYS A 243 29.39 -45.21 0.40
CA LYS A 243 28.39 -46.23 0.78
C LYS A 243 28.49 -46.53 2.27
N ARG A 244 27.35 -46.65 2.97
CA ARG A 244 27.33 -47.11 4.37
C ARG A 244 27.85 -48.55 4.43
N SER A 245 28.84 -48.79 5.29
CA SER A 245 29.38 -50.12 5.51
C SER A 245 28.36 -51.03 6.20
N THR A 246 28.29 -52.27 5.75
CA THR A 246 27.45 -53.32 6.33
C THR A 246 28.24 -54.63 6.37
N PRO A 247 27.86 -55.62 7.23
CA PRO A 247 28.49 -56.95 7.29
C PRO A 247 28.27 -57.84 6.04
N SER A 248 28.19 -57.23 4.86
CA SER A 248 27.94 -57.85 3.56
C SER A 248 28.79 -57.24 2.43
N ILE A 249 29.61 -56.22 2.72
CA ILE A 249 30.59 -55.68 1.76
C ILE A 249 31.80 -56.62 1.70
N CYS A 250 31.64 -57.71 0.95
CA CYS A 250 32.72 -58.62 0.54
C CYS A 250 32.91 -58.61 -0.99
N GLU A 251 32.22 -57.72 -1.72
CA GLU A 251 32.09 -57.74 -3.20
C GLU A 251 33.43 -57.64 -3.95
N ASP A 252 34.42 -56.96 -3.38
CA ASP A 252 35.77 -56.79 -3.97
C ASP A 252 36.73 -57.97 -3.70
N VAL A 253 36.32 -58.95 -2.88
CA VAL A 253 37.22 -59.93 -2.26
C VAL A 253 36.91 -61.37 -2.69
N GLU A 254 37.91 -62.06 -3.22
CA GLU A 254 37.86 -63.48 -3.63
C GLU A 254 37.96 -64.44 -2.42
N ILE A 255 37.07 -64.30 -1.44
CA ILE A 255 36.89 -65.24 -0.31
C ILE A 255 35.43 -65.66 -0.19
N SER A 256 35.13 -66.71 0.57
CA SER A 256 33.72 -67.07 0.80
C SER A 256 33.02 -66.05 1.70
N LEU A 257 31.71 -65.85 1.46
CA LEU A 257 30.86 -65.00 2.31
C LEU A 257 30.86 -65.44 3.78
N GLU A 258 31.10 -66.72 4.06
CA GLU A 258 31.13 -67.25 5.42
C GLU A 258 32.46 -66.94 6.14
N GLU A 259 33.60 -67.10 5.46
CA GLU A 259 34.91 -66.65 5.96
C GLU A 259 34.94 -65.13 6.18
N CYS A 260 34.39 -64.37 5.24
CA CYS A 260 34.28 -62.91 5.34
C CYS A 260 33.52 -62.49 6.62
N ARG A 261 32.38 -63.13 6.91
CA ARG A 261 31.55 -62.82 8.09
C ARG A 261 32.15 -63.29 9.40
N GLN A 262 32.84 -64.44 9.43
CA GLN A 262 33.53 -64.90 10.65
C GLN A 262 34.72 -64.00 11.00
N ASN A 263 35.52 -63.60 10.02
CA ASN A 263 36.66 -62.71 10.26
C ASN A 263 36.22 -61.28 10.61
N TRP A 264 35.15 -60.75 9.99
CA TRP A 264 34.58 -59.43 10.34
C TRP A 264 34.26 -59.30 11.83
N LEU A 265 33.69 -60.36 12.42
CA LEU A 265 33.31 -60.40 13.84
C LEU A 265 34.49 -60.63 14.81
N ALA A 266 35.68 -60.92 14.30
CA ALA A 266 36.85 -61.29 15.11
C ALA A 266 38.05 -60.33 14.96
N LEU A 267 38.22 -59.71 13.78
CA LEU A 267 39.42 -58.98 13.39
C LEU A 267 39.14 -57.65 12.64
N GLY A 268 37.88 -57.28 12.43
CA GLY A 268 37.48 -56.03 11.76
C GLY A 268 37.32 -56.12 10.24
N PRO A 269 37.02 -55.00 9.55
CA PRO A 269 36.82 -54.95 8.10
C PRO A 269 38.02 -55.45 7.29
N ILE A 270 37.75 -56.39 6.39
CA ILE A 270 38.72 -56.90 5.40
C ILE A 270 38.62 -56.06 4.13
N LEU A 271 39.68 -55.31 3.78
CA LEU A 271 39.69 -54.41 2.61
C LEU A 271 40.74 -54.84 1.57
N ALA A 272 40.36 -54.82 0.29
CA ALA A 272 41.32 -55.11 -0.79
C ALA A 272 42.35 -53.99 -0.94
N ALA A 273 43.60 -54.38 -1.26
CA ALA A 273 44.77 -53.50 -1.31
C ALA A 273 44.61 -52.34 -2.32
N GLY A 274 44.95 -51.11 -1.90
CA GLY A 274 44.77 -49.88 -2.66
C GLY A 274 44.47 -48.69 -1.76
N THR A 275 44.27 -47.50 -2.34
CA THR A 275 43.74 -46.35 -1.60
C THR A 275 42.22 -46.44 -1.52
N ARG A 276 41.63 -46.17 -0.35
CA ARG A 276 40.17 -46.15 -0.14
C ARG A 276 39.74 -44.83 0.51
N ASP A 277 38.66 -44.25 0.00
CA ASP A 277 37.96 -43.14 0.67
C ASP A 277 37.17 -43.68 1.86
N VAL A 278 37.46 -43.20 3.07
CA VAL A 278 36.80 -43.59 4.32
C VAL A 278 36.17 -42.37 4.98
N GLU A 279 34.90 -42.49 5.34
CA GLU A 279 34.18 -41.50 6.16
C GLU A 279 33.67 -42.17 7.44
N LEU A 280 34.04 -41.62 8.60
CA LEU A 280 33.49 -42.02 9.90
C LEU A 280 32.48 -40.95 10.34
N ARG A 281 31.23 -41.34 10.63
CA ARG A 281 30.19 -40.44 11.16
C ARG A 281 29.84 -40.79 12.60
N PHE A 282 29.59 -39.76 13.39
CA PHE A 282 29.33 -39.83 14.83
C PHE A 282 28.09 -39.00 15.19
N GLU A 283 27.45 -39.28 16.32
CA GLU A 283 26.30 -38.48 16.81
C GLU A 283 26.75 -37.14 17.42
N LYS A 284 27.91 -37.11 18.09
CA LYS A 284 28.43 -35.94 18.84
C LYS A 284 29.82 -35.45 18.39
N TYR A 285 30.37 -35.96 17.30
CA TYR A 285 31.72 -35.59 16.84
C TYR A 285 31.71 -35.26 15.34
N PHE A 286 32.63 -34.40 14.90
CA PHE A 286 32.71 -34.03 13.49
C PHE A 286 33.04 -35.27 12.62
N PRO A 287 32.40 -35.44 11.45
CA PRO A 287 32.65 -36.59 10.60
C PRO A 287 34.05 -36.53 9.99
N ILE A 288 34.84 -37.57 10.19
CA ILE A 288 36.22 -37.67 9.70
C ILE A 288 36.20 -38.24 8.28
N LYS A 289 37.02 -37.67 7.39
CA LYS A 289 37.11 -38.04 5.96
C LYS A 289 38.57 -38.13 5.53
N GLU A 290 39.05 -39.34 5.28
CA GLU A 290 40.45 -39.59 4.93
C GLU A 290 40.60 -40.62 3.80
N GLN A 291 41.72 -40.54 3.08
CA GLN A 291 42.14 -41.53 2.10
C GLN A 291 43.19 -42.45 2.72
N LEU A 292 42.78 -43.69 3.01
CA LEU A 292 43.61 -44.67 3.69
C LEU A 292 44.27 -45.61 2.68
N VAL A 293 45.57 -45.88 2.86
CA VAL A 293 46.32 -46.81 2.00
C VAL A 293 46.34 -48.20 2.63
N ILE A 294 45.69 -49.13 1.96
CA ILE A 294 45.60 -50.53 2.36
C ILE A 294 46.74 -51.32 1.72
N ASN A 295 47.69 -51.79 2.53
CA ASN A 295 48.86 -52.56 2.10
C ASN A 295 48.46 -53.89 1.47
N GLY A 296 47.44 -54.56 2.01
CA GLY A 296 47.04 -55.90 1.62
C GLY A 296 47.91 -57.00 2.23
N MET A 297 48.12 -58.08 1.47
CA MET A 297 48.99 -59.20 1.81
C MET A 297 48.63 -60.02 3.05
N GLY A 298 47.45 -59.81 3.64
CA GLY A 298 47.07 -60.36 4.93
C GLY A 298 47.70 -59.63 6.12
N GLU A 299 48.21 -58.41 5.91
CA GLU A 299 48.71 -57.55 6.99
C GLU A 299 47.54 -56.94 7.78
N GLU A 300 47.70 -56.88 9.11
CA GLU A 300 46.83 -56.11 10.01
C GLU A 300 47.28 -54.64 10.01
N GLN A 301 46.32 -53.71 9.88
CA GLN A 301 46.56 -52.27 9.96
C GLN A 301 45.55 -51.62 10.92
N GLU A 302 46.05 -50.89 11.92
CA GLU A 302 45.24 -50.04 12.79
C GLU A 302 45.31 -48.58 12.31
N PHE A 303 44.16 -47.92 12.20
CA PHE A 303 44.05 -46.48 12.02
C PHE A 303 43.37 -45.88 13.25
N ILE A 304 44.04 -44.92 13.90
CA ILE A 304 43.59 -44.30 15.15
C ILE A 304 43.17 -42.85 14.86
N PHE A 305 41.92 -42.51 15.20
CA PHE A 305 41.32 -41.21 14.92
C PHE A 305 41.01 -40.46 16.22
N ASP A 306 41.60 -39.27 16.39
CA ASP A 306 41.23 -38.33 17.46
C ASP A 306 39.97 -37.55 17.04
N LEU A 307 38.95 -37.56 17.89
CA LEU A 307 37.64 -37.00 17.54
C LEU A 307 37.48 -35.58 18.07
N GLU A 308 37.13 -34.64 17.19
CA GLU A 308 36.74 -33.29 17.59
C GLU A 308 35.24 -33.27 17.98
N PRO A 309 34.88 -32.86 19.22
CA PRO A 309 33.48 -32.69 19.61
C PRO A 309 32.77 -31.71 18.70
N ALA A 310 31.57 -32.08 18.24
CA ALA A 310 30.68 -31.26 17.41
C ALA A 310 29.52 -30.67 18.24
N TRP A 311 29.71 -30.52 19.55
CA TRP A 311 28.73 -29.97 20.48
C TRP A 311 29.35 -28.93 21.43
N ALA A 312 28.49 -28.22 22.14
CA ALA A 312 28.80 -27.16 23.11
C ALA A 312 28.01 -27.38 24.40
N ASP A 313 28.60 -27.02 25.55
CA ASP A 313 27.86 -26.85 26.79
C ASP A 313 26.97 -25.60 26.67
N VAL A 314 25.65 -25.74 26.82
CA VAL A 314 24.71 -24.60 26.76
C VAL A 314 23.95 -24.48 28.08
N GLN A 315 24.15 -23.37 28.78
CA GLN A 315 23.49 -23.07 30.06
C GLN A 315 22.32 -22.10 29.84
N ILE A 316 21.12 -22.53 30.27
CA ILE A 316 19.85 -21.82 30.06
C ILE A 316 19.13 -21.60 31.39
N ASP A 317 18.99 -20.33 31.80
CA ASP A 317 18.21 -19.91 32.97
C ASP A 317 17.04 -18.98 32.58
N THR A 318 16.00 -18.96 33.41
CA THR A 318 14.85 -18.04 33.26
C THR A 318 14.54 -17.33 34.57
N LYS A 319 13.94 -16.14 34.46
CA LYS A 319 13.48 -15.34 35.60
C LYS A 319 11.96 -15.17 35.48
N PRO A 320 11.15 -15.83 36.33
CA PRO A 320 11.52 -16.83 37.33
C PRO A 320 11.90 -18.20 36.75
N SER A 321 12.74 -18.95 37.47
CA SER A 321 13.22 -20.28 37.07
C SER A 321 12.14 -21.36 37.17
N GLY A 322 12.45 -22.60 36.77
CA GLY A 322 11.51 -23.69 36.59
C GLY A 322 10.54 -23.48 35.40
N ALA A 323 11.04 -22.99 34.27
CA ALA A 323 10.34 -23.00 32.99
C ALA A 323 10.74 -24.24 32.17
N GLU A 324 9.80 -24.80 31.41
CA GLU A 324 10.03 -25.90 30.46
C GLU A 324 10.81 -25.41 29.26
N ILE A 325 11.92 -26.09 28.96
CA ILE A 325 12.76 -25.82 27.80
C ILE A 325 12.47 -26.85 26.70
N PHE A 326 12.28 -26.33 25.49
CA PHE A 326 12.11 -27.10 24.26
C PHE A 326 13.22 -26.71 23.30
N ILE A 327 13.93 -27.70 22.77
CA ILE A 327 14.88 -27.53 21.67
C ILE A 327 14.29 -28.25 20.45
N ASP A 328 14.12 -27.52 19.34
CA ASP A 328 13.57 -28.05 18.08
C ASP A 328 12.23 -28.80 18.29
N SER A 329 11.36 -28.22 19.11
CA SER A 329 10.08 -28.76 19.58
C SER A 329 10.13 -29.97 20.55
N LYS A 330 11.31 -30.51 20.86
CA LYS A 330 11.50 -31.57 21.87
C LYS A 330 11.70 -30.96 23.25
N ASN A 331 10.87 -31.32 24.25
CA ASN A 331 11.10 -30.93 25.64
C ASN A 331 12.39 -31.61 26.16
N VAL A 332 13.28 -30.82 26.77
CA VAL A 332 14.59 -31.27 27.28
C VAL A 332 14.76 -31.10 28.79
N GLY A 333 13.89 -30.35 29.48
CA GLY A 333 13.99 -30.17 30.94
C GLY A 333 13.38 -28.89 31.48
N LEU A 334 13.80 -28.51 32.70
CA LEU A 334 13.38 -27.32 33.42
C LEU A 334 14.58 -26.44 33.79
N THR A 335 14.49 -25.13 33.62
CA THR A 335 15.57 -24.18 34.00
C THR A 335 15.81 -24.07 35.52
N PRO A 336 17.03 -23.82 36.01
CA PRO A 336 18.27 -23.71 35.24
C PRO A 336 18.67 -25.07 34.66
N LEU A 337 19.03 -25.09 33.38
CA LEU A 337 19.31 -26.30 32.62
C LEU A 337 20.62 -26.14 31.86
N ASP A 338 21.55 -27.05 32.13
CA ASP A 338 22.78 -27.23 31.37
C ASP A 338 22.58 -28.43 30.43
N LEU A 339 22.90 -28.28 29.15
CA LEU A 339 22.78 -29.36 28.16
C LEU A 339 23.79 -29.27 27.01
N ASP A 340 24.23 -30.42 26.52
CA ASP A 340 24.97 -30.58 25.28
C ASP A 340 24.06 -30.24 24.08
N LEU A 341 24.45 -29.26 23.26
CA LEU A 341 23.83 -29.01 21.95
C LEU A 341 24.85 -29.10 20.81
N ILE A 342 24.43 -29.69 19.69
CA ILE A 342 25.25 -29.88 18.48
C ILE A 342 25.48 -28.51 17.81
N GLU A 343 26.57 -28.34 17.05
CA GLU A 343 26.79 -27.14 16.24
C GLU A 343 25.68 -26.96 15.17
N GLY A 344 25.05 -25.78 15.15
CA GLY A 344 23.91 -25.51 14.29
C GLY A 344 23.08 -24.30 14.71
N GLN A 345 21.91 -24.16 14.09
CA GLN A 345 20.84 -23.27 14.54
C GLN A 345 19.76 -24.12 15.20
N HIS A 346 19.41 -23.79 16.44
CA HIS A 346 18.39 -24.50 17.22
C HIS A 346 17.26 -23.55 17.63
N VAL A 347 16.03 -24.04 17.64
CA VAL A 347 14.87 -23.27 18.11
C VAL A 347 14.65 -23.53 19.59
N LEU A 348 15.02 -22.56 20.42
CA LEU A 348 14.80 -22.52 21.86
C LEU A 348 13.39 -22.00 22.16
N GLY A 349 12.47 -22.92 22.46
CA GLY A 349 11.16 -22.64 23.02
C GLY A 349 11.21 -22.67 24.55
N ILE A 350 10.56 -21.70 25.20
CA ILE A 350 10.48 -21.60 26.67
C ILE A 350 9.00 -21.43 27.06
N LYS A 351 8.51 -22.30 27.95
CA LYS A 351 7.13 -22.26 28.45
C LYS A 351 7.09 -22.29 29.97
N LYS A 352 6.18 -21.52 30.57
CA LYS A 352 5.93 -21.59 32.02
C LYS A 352 4.48 -21.24 32.32
N ASN A 353 3.82 -22.05 33.14
CA ASN A 353 2.43 -21.79 33.53
C ASN A 353 2.29 -20.40 34.20
N GLY A 354 1.29 -19.61 33.77
CA GLY A 354 1.10 -18.21 34.16
C GLY A 354 1.95 -17.18 33.39
N TYR A 355 2.77 -17.62 32.42
CA TYR A 355 3.63 -16.78 31.58
C TYR A 355 3.33 -16.96 30.09
N LYS A 356 3.73 -15.97 29.29
CA LYS A 356 3.63 -16.01 27.83
C LYS A 356 4.71 -16.94 27.28
N ASP A 357 4.33 -17.81 26.35
CA ASP A 357 5.27 -18.63 25.57
C ASP A 357 6.31 -17.72 24.90
N PHE A 358 7.58 -18.14 24.98
CA PHE A 358 8.72 -17.46 24.37
C PHE A 358 9.42 -18.41 23.40
N SER A 359 9.98 -17.89 22.31
CA SER A 359 10.71 -18.67 21.33
C SER A 359 11.79 -17.80 20.70
N THR A 360 13.00 -18.34 20.55
CA THR A 360 14.12 -17.71 19.85
C THR A 360 14.94 -18.75 19.10
N GLU A 361 15.63 -18.33 18.06
CA GLU A 361 16.74 -19.12 17.51
C GLU A 361 17.98 -18.89 18.38
N ILE A 362 18.81 -19.93 18.53
CA ILE A 362 20.15 -19.87 19.14
C ILE A 362 21.16 -20.49 18.18
N ALA A 363 22.26 -19.78 17.96
CA ALA A 363 23.39 -20.27 17.19
C ALA A 363 24.36 -21.00 18.15
N VAL A 364 24.49 -22.31 17.97
CA VAL A 364 25.40 -23.15 18.75
C VAL A 364 26.63 -23.44 17.92
N LYS A 365 27.82 -23.34 18.53
CA LYS A 365 29.12 -23.55 17.89
C LYS A 365 29.95 -24.47 18.78
N ALA A 366 30.52 -25.52 18.20
CA ALA A 366 31.14 -26.61 18.95
C ALA A 366 32.36 -26.15 19.76
N ARG A 367 32.57 -26.82 20.91
CA ARG A 367 33.67 -26.60 21.87
C ARG A 367 33.67 -25.22 22.56
N GLU A 368 32.60 -24.45 22.43
CA GLU A 368 32.36 -23.26 23.24
C GLU A 368 31.46 -23.58 24.45
N ASN A 369 31.55 -22.80 25.52
CA ASN A 369 30.63 -22.85 26.65
C ASN A 369 29.71 -21.63 26.55
N ILE A 370 28.43 -21.88 26.22
CA ILE A 370 27.45 -20.87 25.85
C ILE A 370 26.52 -20.64 27.04
N VAL A 371 26.90 -19.71 27.91
CA VAL A 371 26.04 -19.21 28.99
C VAL A 371 25.10 -18.15 28.43
N LEU A 372 23.80 -18.46 28.33
CA LEU A 372 22.79 -17.49 27.88
C LEU A 372 22.36 -16.56 29.02
N GLU A 373 22.19 -15.27 28.71
CA GLU A 373 21.64 -14.30 29.66
C GLU A 373 20.23 -14.70 30.12
N PRO A 374 19.92 -14.75 31.43
CA PRO A 374 18.68 -15.36 31.91
C PRO A 374 17.40 -14.71 31.37
N PHE A 375 16.58 -15.51 30.71
CA PHE A 375 15.38 -15.05 30.00
C PHE A 375 14.30 -14.55 30.98
N ASN A 376 14.00 -13.26 30.94
CA ASN A 376 13.01 -12.63 31.82
C ASN A 376 11.59 -12.85 31.26
N LEU A 377 10.84 -13.78 31.85
CA LEU A 377 9.54 -14.21 31.34
C LEU A 377 8.43 -13.21 31.69
N SER A 378 7.64 -12.83 30.68
CA SER A 378 6.46 -11.97 30.87
C SER A 378 5.24 -12.79 31.27
N ARG A 379 4.51 -12.36 32.31
CA ARG A 379 3.25 -13.00 32.72
C ARG A 379 2.16 -12.91 31.63
N LEU A 380 1.21 -13.85 31.65
CA LEU A 380 -0.04 -13.74 30.90
C LEU A 380 -0.84 -12.53 31.39
N ASP A 381 -1.48 -11.81 30.47
CA ASP A 381 -2.25 -10.61 30.80
C ASP A 381 -3.57 -10.96 31.49
N SER A 382 -3.92 -10.29 32.57
CA SER A 382 -5.20 -10.48 33.29
C SER A 382 -6.30 -9.62 32.69
N LYS A 383 -7.55 -10.08 32.75
CA LYS A 383 -8.70 -9.32 32.25
C LYS A 383 -9.24 -8.38 33.32
N LEU A 384 -9.57 -7.17 32.90
CA LEU A 384 -10.30 -6.17 33.69
C LEU A 384 -11.59 -5.77 32.97
N SER A 385 -12.73 -5.90 33.64
CA SER A 385 -14.05 -5.48 33.19
C SER A 385 -14.45 -4.18 33.89
N ILE A 386 -14.62 -3.11 33.13
CA ILE A 386 -14.99 -1.78 33.63
C ILE A 386 -16.46 -1.52 33.30
N VAL A 387 -17.30 -1.52 34.33
CA VAL A 387 -18.72 -1.13 34.25
C VAL A 387 -18.86 0.27 34.86
N SER A 388 -19.68 1.14 34.25
CA SER A 388 -20.03 2.42 34.87
C SER A 388 -21.53 2.63 34.93
N TYR A 389 -21.95 3.47 35.88
CA TYR A 389 -23.32 3.93 36.04
C TYR A 389 -23.33 5.47 36.00
N PRO A 390 -23.99 6.10 35.01
CA PRO A 390 -24.61 5.47 33.84
C PRO A 390 -23.59 4.81 32.89
N LYS A 391 -24.07 3.85 32.09
CA LYS A 391 -23.27 3.14 31.07
C LYS A 391 -22.87 4.06 29.90
N GLY A 392 -21.94 3.60 29.07
CA GLY A 392 -21.41 4.36 27.94
C GLY A 392 -20.58 5.56 28.38
N ALA A 393 -19.78 5.40 29.43
CA ALA A 393 -18.71 6.33 29.78
C ALA A 393 -17.45 5.95 29.01
N SER A 394 -16.62 6.93 28.66
CA SER A 394 -15.28 6.72 28.13
C SER A 394 -14.42 6.07 29.19
N VAL A 395 -13.69 5.01 28.83
CA VAL A 395 -12.71 4.37 29.70
C VAL A 395 -11.33 4.55 29.10
N ASN A 396 -10.46 5.27 29.82
CA ASN A 396 -9.05 5.43 29.51
C ASN A 396 -8.24 4.63 30.55
N ILE A 397 -7.16 3.96 30.12
CA ILE A 397 -6.26 3.25 31.02
C ILE A 397 -4.83 3.67 30.70
N ASN A 398 -4.10 4.14 31.72
CA ASN A 398 -2.78 4.75 31.54
C ASN A 398 -2.79 5.84 30.44
N SER A 399 -3.86 6.67 30.43
CA SER A 399 -4.18 7.69 29.42
C SER A 399 -4.49 7.20 28.00
N ILE A 400 -4.59 5.87 27.77
CA ILE A 400 -4.95 5.29 26.46
C ILE A 400 -6.44 4.89 26.46
N TYR A 401 -7.21 5.42 25.51
CA TYR A 401 -8.63 5.09 25.32
C TYR A 401 -8.85 3.61 24.99
N GLN A 402 -9.76 2.96 25.72
CA GLN A 402 -10.08 1.53 25.59
C GLN A 402 -11.48 1.26 25.02
N GLY A 403 -12.38 2.25 25.03
CA GLY A 403 -13.75 2.09 24.57
C GLY A 403 -14.80 2.76 25.47
N LEU A 404 -16.04 2.31 25.34
CA LEU A 404 -17.18 2.76 26.15
C LEU A 404 -17.65 1.63 27.08
N SER A 405 -17.97 1.97 28.34
CA SER A 405 -18.42 1.00 29.34
C SER A 405 -19.80 0.38 29.02
N PRO A 406 -20.04 -0.92 29.29
CA PRO A 406 -19.10 -1.91 29.80
C PRO A 406 -18.03 -2.32 28.77
N VAL A 407 -16.76 -2.37 29.20
CA VAL A 407 -15.63 -2.81 28.36
C VAL A 407 -14.74 -3.77 29.14
N THR A 408 -14.19 -4.78 28.46
CA THR A 408 -13.19 -5.71 29.02
C THR A 408 -11.88 -5.57 28.27
N VAL A 409 -10.78 -5.43 29.00
CA VAL A 409 -9.41 -5.28 28.48
C VAL A 409 -8.50 -6.39 29.02
N GLU A 410 -7.40 -6.70 28.32
CA GLU A 410 -6.31 -7.55 28.84
C GLU A 410 -5.09 -6.67 29.17
N LEU A 411 -4.56 -6.80 30.39
CA LEU A 411 -3.49 -5.96 30.94
C LEU A 411 -2.49 -6.77 31.79
N PRO A 412 -1.19 -6.43 31.82
CA PRO A 412 -0.19 -7.15 32.62
C PRO A 412 -0.51 -7.17 34.13
N PRO A 413 -0.59 -8.35 34.80
CA PRO A 413 -0.87 -8.43 36.22
C PRO A 413 0.31 -7.94 37.09
N LEU A 414 0.02 -7.71 38.37
CA LEU A 414 0.96 -7.27 39.42
C LEU A 414 1.64 -5.92 39.14
N LYS A 415 1.02 -5.08 38.29
CA LYS A 415 1.41 -3.69 38.03
C LYS A 415 0.23 -2.74 38.24
N PRO A 416 0.46 -1.49 38.66
CA PRO A 416 -0.60 -0.49 38.75
C PRO A 416 -1.05 -0.03 37.36
N HIS A 417 -2.37 0.08 37.21
CA HIS A 417 -3.04 0.65 36.04
C HIS A 417 -3.95 1.78 36.49
N LEU A 418 -3.72 2.98 35.99
CA LEU A 418 -4.55 4.15 36.26
C LEU A 418 -5.76 4.11 35.33
N VAL A 419 -6.92 3.71 35.86
CA VAL A 419 -8.19 3.65 35.14
C VAL A 419 -8.93 4.96 35.34
N GLU A 420 -9.24 5.66 34.26
CA GLU A 420 -10.04 6.88 34.25
C GLU A 420 -11.36 6.62 33.51
N VAL A 421 -12.47 6.95 34.17
CA VAL A 421 -13.83 6.79 33.62
C VAL A 421 -14.50 8.16 33.59
N SER A 422 -14.84 8.63 32.39
CA SER A 422 -15.36 9.98 32.14
C SER A 422 -16.59 9.99 31.25
N LYS A 423 -17.53 10.91 31.48
CA LYS A 423 -18.76 11.06 30.68
C LYS A 423 -19.24 12.52 30.69
N PRO A 424 -19.64 13.11 29.54
CA PRO A 424 -20.14 14.48 29.49
C PRO A 424 -21.30 14.73 30.46
N GLY A 425 -21.23 15.80 31.26
CA GLY A 425 -22.18 16.10 32.33
C GLY A 425 -21.97 15.32 33.64
N TYR A 426 -20.86 14.59 33.79
CA TYR A 426 -20.50 13.85 35.00
C TYR A 426 -19.05 14.14 35.43
N GLN A 427 -18.77 13.96 36.73
CA GLN A 427 -17.44 14.04 37.29
C GLN A 427 -16.64 12.79 36.90
N THR A 428 -15.53 12.99 36.20
CA THR A 428 -14.52 11.96 35.95
C THR A 428 -14.09 11.30 37.26
N GLN A 429 -13.98 9.98 37.26
CA GLN A 429 -13.43 9.21 38.37
C GLN A 429 -12.16 8.50 37.90
N THR A 430 -11.16 8.46 38.76
CA THR A 430 -9.84 7.89 38.48
C THR A 430 -9.45 6.99 39.64
N GLU A 431 -9.06 5.76 39.33
CA GLU A 431 -8.74 4.71 40.29
C GLU A 431 -7.48 3.96 39.84
N GLU A 432 -6.54 3.70 40.75
CA GLU A 432 -5.36 2.89 40.45
C GLU A 432 -5.63 1.44 40.86
N ILE A 433 -5.50 0.51 39.91
CA ILE A 433 -5.84 -0.90 40.08
C ILE A 433 -4.63 -1.76 39.76
N ILE A 434 -4.26 -2.63 40.71
CA ILE A 434 -3.27 -3.69 40.50
C ILE A 434 -4.04 -4.98 40.22
N LEU A 435 -3.82 -5.58 39.04
CA LEU A 435 -4.52 -6.80 38.66
C LEU A 435 -3.86 -8.04 39.29
N PRO A 436 -4.64 -8.94 39.93
CA PRO A 436 -4.15 -10.27 40.30
C PRO A 436 -3.85 -11.11 39.04
N THR A 437 -3.08 -12.19 39.18
CA THR A 437 -2.77 -13.12 38.09
C THR A 437 -4.00 -13.96 37.71
N ARG A 438 -3.96 -14.61 36.53
CA ARG A 438 -5.05 -15.53 36.12
C ARG A 438 -5.20 -16.68 37.12
N GLU A 439 -4.07 -17.22 37.58
CA GLU A 439 -4.00 -18.26 38.62
C GLU A 439 -4.69 -17.82 39.92
N GLU A 440 -4.43 -16.59 40.39
CA GLU A 440 -5.04 -16.04 41.61
C GLU A 440 -6.54 -15.78 41.45
N MET A 441 -7.01 -15.31 40.27
CA MET A 441 -8.44 -15.14 40.01
C MET A 441 -9.18 -16.49 40.02
N GLN A 442 -8.61 -17.51 39.36
CA GLN A 442 -9.20 -18.85 39.31
C GLN A 442 -9.18 -19.55 40.68
N ALA A 443 -8.10 -19.41 41.46
CA ALA A 443 -8.01 -19.95 42.82
C ALA A 443 -9.04 -19.33 43.79
N ASN A 444 -9.39 -18.06 43.60
CA ASN A 444 -10.42 -17.37 44.40
C ASN A 444 -11.86 -17.64 43.92
N GLY A 445 -12.06 -18.50 42.92
CA GLY A 445 -13.39 -18.78 42.35
C GLY A 445 -14.03 -17.58 41.63
N ALA A 446 -13.21 -16.59 41.25
CA ALA A 446 -13.68 -15.48 40.42
C ALA A 446 -13.92 -15.96 38.98
N LYS A 447 -14.57 -15.10 38.19
CA LYS A 447 -14.57 -15.24 36.71
C LYS A 447 -13.14 -14.98 36.21
N ASP A 448 -12.85 -15.31 34.95
CA ASP A 448 -11.53 -15.04 34.32
C ASP A 448 -11.18 -13.53 34.16
N PHE A 449 -11.85 -12.64 34.89
CA PHE A 449 -11.65 -11.19 34.91
C PHE A 449 -11.98 -10.59 36.29
N LEU A 450 -11.21 -9.57 36.69
CA LEU A 450 -11.61 -8.65 37.76
C LEU A 450 -12.71 -7.71 37.21
N GLN A 451 -13.71 -7.36 38.02
CA GLN A 451 -14.74 -6.38 37.65
C GLN A 451 -14.72 -5.19 38.62
N ILE A 452 -14.80 -3.97 38.07
CA ILE A 452 -15.00 -2.72 38.81
C ILE A 452 -16.31 -2.05 38.37
N GLU A 453 -16.93 -1.29 39.29
CA GLU A 453 -18.22 -0.63 39.06
C GLU A 453 -18.18 0.86 39.47
N THR A 454 -17.98 1.73 38.47
CA THR A 454 -17.74 3.17 38.67
C THR A 454 -19.05 3.97 38.64
N ASN A 455 -19.45 4.53 39.78
CA ASN A 455 -20.69 5.27 39.95
C ASN A 455 -20.44 6.79 39.77
N LEU A 456 -20.58 7.28 38.53
CA LEU A 456 -20.25 8.65 38.15
C LEU A 456 -21.23 9.67 38.75
N LYS A 457 -20.70 10.71 39.38
CA LYS A 457 -21.50 11.78 40.00
C LYS A 457 -21.92 12.81 38.93
N PRO A 458 -23.21 13.14 38.76
CA PRO A 458 -23.64 14.13 37.78
C PRO A 458 -23.18 15.53 38.19
N ILE A 459 -22.62 16.28 37.23
CA ILE A 459 -22.34 17.71 37.36
C ILE A 459 -23.50 18.46 36.71
N LYS A 460 -24.02 19.49 37.37
CA LYS A 460 -25.19 20.23 36.91
C LYS A 460 -24.96 21.74 36.94
N GLY A 461 -25.70 22.47 36.10
CA GLY A 461 -25.82 23.92 36.10
C GLY A 461 -27.29 24.35 36.21
N PHE A 462 -27.50 25.60 36.64
CA PHE A 462 -28.84 26.18 36.80
C PHE A 462 -29.09 27.22 35.71
N ILE A 463 -30.25 27.14 35.06
CA ILE A 463 -30.67 28.11 34.04
C ILE A 463 -31.99 28.75 34.48
N ARG A 464 -31.98 30.06 34.72
CA ARG A 464 -33.19 30.86 34.92
C ARG A 464 -33.75 31.29 33.57
N ILE A 465 -34.91 30.76 33.22
CA ILE A 465 -35.60 31.00 31.96
C ILE A 465 -36.77 31.97 32.18
N LYS A 466 -36.78 33.05 31.40
CA LYS A 466 -37.85 34.06 31.28
C LYS A 466 -38.30 34.16 29.82
N GLY A 467 -39.36 34.92 29.54
CA GLY A 467 -39.86 35.15 28.18
C GLY A 467 -41.35 34.86 28.05
N THR A 468 -41.77 34.21 26.97
CA THR A 468 -43.19 33.91 26.66
C THR A 468 -43.82 33.05 27.75
N GLU A 469 -44.64 33.67 28.60
CA GLU A 469 -45.25 33.05 29.78
C GLU A 469 -46.11 31.83 29.43
N GLY A 470 -45.99 30.78 30.24
CA GLY A 470 -46.71 29.51 30.09
C GLY A 470 -46.15 28.58 29.01
N ALA A 471 -45.17 29.01 28.20
CA ALA A 471 -44.52 28.15 27.20
C ALA A 471 -43.84 26.96 27.88
N SER A 472 -43.99 25.77 27.28
CA SER A 472 -43.43 24.52 27.79
C SER A 472 -41.99 24.33 27.33
N ILE A 473 -41.12 23.93 28.27
CA ILE A 473 -39.70 23.63 28.02
C ILE A 473 -39.52 22.11 28.04
N LEU A 474 -39.00 21.56 26.94
CA LEU A 474 -38.71 20.15 26.76
C LEU A 474 -37.20 19.93 26.58
N VAL A 475 -36.69 18.82 27.11
CA VAL A 475 -35.32 18.31 26.90
C VAL A 475 -35.40 16.81 26.66
N ASP A 476 -34.63 16.31 25.70
CA ASP A 476 -34.61 14.89 25.29
C ASP A 476 -36.06 14.36 25.06
N GLY A 477 -36.92 15.18 24.43
CA GLY A 477 -38.33 14.89 24.12
C GLY A 477 -39.33 15.02 25.29
N LYS A 478 -38.88 15.25 26.52
CA LYS A 478 -39.72 15.29 27.72
C LYS A 478 -39.90 16.71 28.25
N GLN A 479 -41.14 17.12 28.53
CA GLN A 479 -41.41 18.39 29.23
C GLN A 479 -40.84 18.36 30.65
N ILE A 480 -39.98 19.33 30.97
CA ILE A 480 -39.33 19.48 32.28
C ILE A 480 -39.88 20.66 33.09
N ALA A 481 -40.34 21.72 32.42
CA ALA A 481 -40.80 22.95 33.07
C ALA A 481 -41.71 23.79 32.15
N ARG A 482 -42.16 24.94 32.65
CA ARG A 482 -42.80 26.03 31.88
C ARG A 482 -42.12 27.37 32.21
N ILE A 483 -42.23 28.35 31.31
CA ILE A 483 -41.71 29.71 31.53
C ILE A 483 -42.70 30.51 32.41
N PRO A 484 -42.23 31.28 33.41
CA PRO A 484 -40.85 31.39 33.89
C PRO A 484 -40.49 30.26 34.89
N SER A 485 -39.24 29.78 34.83
CA SER A 485 -38.72 28.79 35.78
C SER A 485 -37.19 28.86 35.89
N THR A 486 -36.64 28.34 37.00
CA THR A 486 -35.23 27.95 37.05
C THR A 486 -35.16 26.44 36.91
N ILE A 487 -34.48 25.97 35.85
CA ILE A 487 -34.27 24.53 35.60
C ILE A 487 -32.84 24.13 36.00
N GLU A 488 -32.70 22.88 36.43
CA GLU A 488 -31.43 22.25 36.78
C GLU A 488 -31.13 21.18 35.73
N LEU A 489 -30.01 21.30 35.01
CA LEU A 489 -29.63 20.39 33.92
C LEU A 489 -28.20 19.88 34.05
N LEU A 490 -27.91 18.70 33.50
CA LEU A 490 -26.56 18.16 33.39
C LEU A 490 -25.65 19.12 32.60
N ALA A 491 -24.41 19.28 33.02
CA ALA A 491 -23.40 20.13 32.39
C ALA A 491 -22.82 19.53 31.09
N LYS A 492 -23.71 19.15 30.17
CA LYS A 492 -23.45 18.77 28.77
C LYS A 492 -24.06 19.81 27.82
N ALA A 493 -23.59 19.87 26.58
CA ALA A 493 -24.39 20.49 25.53
C ALA A 493 -25.68 19.68 25.32
N GLN A 494 -26.83 20.36 25.25
CA GLN A 494 -28.14 19.77 24.94
C GLN A 494 -29.09 20.84 24.36
N THR A 495 -30.14 20.41 23.68
CA THR A 495 -31.13 21.30 23.07
C THR A 495 -32.34 21.43 23.99
N LEU A 496 -32.77 22.67 24.25
CA LEU A 496 -34.08 22.97 24.80
C LEU A 496 -35.04 23.17 23.63
N ILE A 497 -36.19 22.48 23.63
CA ILE A 497 -37.29 22.78 22.73
C ILE A 497 -38.32 23.58 23.54
N VAL A 498 -38.66 24.78 23.09
CA VAL A 498 -39.61 25.66 23.77
C VAL A 498 -40.80 25.93 22.85
N GLN A 499 -41.99 25.52 23.30
CA GLN A 499 -43.20 25.52 22.49
C GLN A 499 -44.43 26.04 23.26
N LYS A 500 -45.36 26.66 22.54
CA LYS A 500 -46.65 27.12 23.05
C LYS A 500 -47.66 27.15 21.91
N GLU A 501 -48.90 26.76 22.19
CA GLU A 501 -50.00 26.86 21.23
C GLU A 501 -50.21 28.32 20.78
N GLY A 502 -50.32 28.53 19.47
CA GLY A 502 -50.38 29.87 18.85
C GLY A 502 -49.01 30.54 18.60
N TYR A 503 -47.90 29.85 18.85
CA TYR A 503 -46.53 30.36 18.65
C TYR A 503 -45.68 29.38 17.86
N VAL A 504 -44.67 29.90 17.14
CA VAL A 504 -43.64 29.09 16.51
C VAL A 504 -42.74 28.46 17.58
N THR A 505 -42.45 27.18 17.43
CA THR A 505 -41.56 26.43 18.34
C THR A 505 -40.12 26.84 18.11
N GLN A 506 -39.37 27.05 19.19
CA GLN A 506 -37.96 27.46 19.13
C GLN A 506 -37.05 26.39 19.76
N GLU A 507 -36.00 26.00 19.03
CA GLU A 507 -34.91 25.18 19.54
C GLU A 507 -33.74 26.06 20.01
N ILE A 508 -33.16 25.74 21.17
CA ILE A 508 -32.05 26.48 21.77
C ILE A 508 -31.00 25.51 22.29
N ASN A 509 -29.82 25.53 21.67
CA ASN A 509 -28.67 24.77 22.16
C ASN A 509 -28.04 25.47 23.37
N ILE A 510 -27.88 24.74 24.47
CA ILE A 510 -27.33 25.27 25.72
C ILE A 510 -26.36 24.27 26.37
N GLN A 511 -25.32 24.81 27.02
CA GLN A 511 -24.43 24.06 27.89
C GLN A 511 -24.48 24.66 29.31
N PRO A 512 -25.10 23.96 30.28
CA PRO A 512 -25.20 24.44 31.65
C PRO A 512 -23.81 24.58 32.29
N THR A 513 -23.51 25.76 32.82
CA THR A 513 -22.25 26.06 33.51
C THR A 513 -22.36 25.68 34.99
N PRO A 514 -21.50 24.82 35.53
CA PRO A 514 -21.55 24.44 36.95
C PRO A 514 -21.25 25.65 37.85
N GLY A 515 -21.98 25.79 38.95
CA GLY A 515 -21.75 26.82 39.97
C GLY A 515 -22.23 28.24 39.64
N TYR A 516 -22.71 28.50 38.41
CA TYR A 516 -23.23 29.80 37.99
C TYR A 516 -24.67 29.68 37.47
N GLU A 517 -25.55 30.63 37.81
CA GLU A 517 -26.90 30.70 37.26
C GLU A 517 -26.89 31.44 35.92
N GLN A 518 -27.11 30.71 34.82
CA GLN A 518 -27.25 31.31 33.49
C GLN A 518 -28.66 31.88 33.34
N ASN A 519 -28.77 33.11 32.81
CA ASN A 519 -30.06 33.74 32.54
C ASN A 519 -30.36 33.67 31.04
N LEU A 520 -31.54 33.15 30.69
CA LEU A 520 -31.99 32.95 29.31
C LEU A 520 -33.38 33.57 29.13
N ASN A 521 -33.57 34.37 28.08
CA ASN A 521 -34.84 35.06 27.81
C ASN A 521 -35.38 34.65 26.43
N ILE A 522 -36.54 34.00 26.40
CA ILE A 522 -37.08 33.27 25.24
C ILE A 522 -38.43 33.87 24.85
N ARG A 523 -38.44 34.81 23.90
CA ARG A 523 -39.67 35.24 23.25
C ARG A 523 -39.92 34.33 22.05
N LEU A 524 -40.85 33.38 22.20
CA LEU A 524 -41.49 32.76 21.05
C LEU A 524 -42.29 33.81 20.28
N LEU A 525 -42.27 33.72 18.95
CA LEU A 525 -43.02 34.59 18.04
C LEU A 525 -44.35 33.93 17.65
N THR A 526 -45.38 34.73 17.32
CA THR A 526 -46.54 34.21 16.58
C THR A 526 -46.13 33.83 15.14
N PRO A 527 -46.94 33.07 14.38
CA PRO A 527 -46.66 32.81 12.96
C PRO A 527 -46.49 34.11 12.15
N GLU A 528 -47.36 35.11 12.36
CA GLU A 528 -47.28 36.43 11.72
C GLU A 528 -45.97 37.16 12.06
N GLU A 529 -45.58 37.17 13.35
CA GLU A 529 -44.31 37.76 13.81
C GLU A 529 -43.09 37.03 13.24
N ALA A 530 -43.16 35.71 13.10
CA ALA A 530 -42.08 34.88 12.57
C ALA A 530 -41.90 35.09 11.05
N VAL A 531 -42.99 35.17 10.29
CA VAL A 531 -42.96 35.54 8.87
C VAL A 531 -42.36 36.94 8.70
N LEU A 532 -42.81 37.93 9.47
CA LEU A 532 -42.26 39.29 9.40
C LEU A 532 -40.78 39.34 9.81
N ALA A 533 -40.33 38.50 10.75
CA ALA A 533 -38.92 38.39 11.15
C ALA A 533 -38.06 37.60 10.14
N ALA A 534 -38.65 36.79 9.26
CA ALA A 534 -37.98 36.06 8.19
C ALA A 534 -37.87 36.88 6.88
N MET A 535 -38.67 37.95 6.72
CA MET A 535 -38.58 38.86 5.58
C MET A 535 -37.24 39.60 5.57
N PRO A 536 -36.55 39.72 4.41
CA PRO A 536 -35.33 40.52 4.29
C PRO A 536 -35.52 41.98 4.74
N GLU A 537 -34.58 42.50 5.54
CA GLU A 537 -34.62 43.92 5.96
C GLU A 537 -34.52 44.87 4.75
N TYR A 538 -33.81 44.46 3.70
CA TYR A 538 -33.67 45.17 2.44
C TYR A 538 -33.84 44.22 1.24
N ILE A 539 -34.44 44.74 0.17
CA ILE A 539 -34.33 44.19 -1.19
C ILE A 539 -33.65 45.22 -2.11
N GLN A 540 -33.28 44.83 -3.33
CA GLN A 540 -32.68 45.73 -4.31
C GLN A 540 -33.40 45.59 -5.66
N THR A 541 -33.73 46.72 -6.29
CA THR A 541 -34.37 46.73 -7.61
C THR A 541 -33.36 46.44 -8.72
N SER A 542 -33.86 46.08 -9.91
CA SER A 542 -33.09 45.90 -11.15
C SER A 542 -32.42 47.19 -11.69
N LEU A 543 -32.49 48.30 -10.95
CA LEU A 543 -31.78 49.56 -11.21
C LEU A 543 -30.63 49.79 -10.22
N GLY A 544 -30.57 49.01 -9.14
CA GLY A 544 -29.59 49.15 -8.05
C GLY A 544 -30.10 49.91 -6.81
N LEU A 545 -31.34 50.44 -6.82
CA LEU A 545 -31.93 51.07 -5.65
C LEU A 545 -32.22 50.04 -4.56
N GLN A 546 -31.72 50.28 -3.35
CA GLN A 546 -32.13 49.53 -2.16
C GLN A 546 -33.52 49.97 -1.70
N MET A 547 -34.32 49.02 -1.25
CA MET A 547 -35.64 49.26 -0.67
C MET A 547 -35.67 48.67 0.75
N ARG A 548 -36.02 49.47 1.75
CA ARG A 548 -36.12 49.09 3.17
C ARG A 548 -37.49 48.49 3.47
N LEU A 549 -37.54 47.36 4.17
CA LEU A 549 -38.78 46.81 4.73
C LEU A 549 -39.33 47.75 5.81
N VAL A 550 -40.63 48.04 5.77
CA VAL A 550 -41.35 48.86 6.75
C VAL A 550 -42.38 47.97 7.44
N SER A 551 -42.27 47.88 8.77
CA SER A 551 -43.20 47.08 9.58
C SER A 551 -44.59 47.73 9.67
N PRO A 552 -45.66 46.92 9.79
CA PRO A 552 -47.00 47.39 10.14
C PRO A 552 -47.01 48.15 11.47
N GLY A 553 -48.04 48.97 11.69
CA GLY A 553 -48.15 49.75 12.92
C GLY A 553 -49.34 50.70 12.96
N THR A 554 -49.43 51.50 14.01
CA THR A 554 -50.51 52.48 14.20
C THR A 554 -49.93 53.80 14.67
N PHE A 555 -50.33 54.91 14.05
CA PHE A 555 -49.83 56.25 14.37
C PHE A 555 -50.92 57.32 14.23
N VAL A 556 -50.62 58.51 14.75
CA VAL A 556 -51.42 59.72 14.49
C VAL A 556 -50.73 60.50 13.38
N MET A 557 -51.37 60.57 12.22
CA MET A 557 -50.98 61.39 11.07
C MET A 557 -51.45 62.84 11.28
N GLY A 558 -50.72 63.83 10.78
CA GLY A 558 -51.05 65.25 10.93
C GLY A 558 -50.49 65.87 12.23
N THR A 559 -51.13 66.91 12.76
CA THR A 559 -50.59 67.60 13.95
C THR A 559 -51.66 68.37 14.76
N PRO A 560 -51.55 68.45 16.10
CA PRO A 560 -52.51 69.12 16.98
C PRO A 560 -52.83 70.56 16.58
N ARG A 561 -54.08 70.99 16.79
CA ARG A 561 -54.60 72.30 16.33
C ARG A 561 -53.74 73.52 16.72
N GLY A 562 -53.00 73.46 17.83
CA GLY A 562 -52.12 74.53 18.32
C GLY A 562 -50.63 74.38 17.95
N ASP A 563 -50.25 73.42 17.10
CA ASP A 563 -48.86 73.18 16.72
C ASP A 563 -48.23 74.35 15.95
N GLN A 564 -46.95 74.64 16.20
CA GLN A 564 -46.27 75.77 15.60
C GLN A 564 -46.06 75.57 14.10
N GLY A 565 -46.49 76.56 13.30
CA GLY A 565 -46.36 76.53 11.84
C GLY A 565 -47.43 75.70 11.11
N ARG A 566 -48.34 75.03 11.83
CA ARG A 566 -49.45 74.23 11.29
C ARG A 566 -50.32 74.98 10.27
N ARG A 567 -50.72 74.29 9.19
CA ARG A 567 -51.71 74.75 8.20
C ARG A 567 -53.05 74.00 8.33
N GLN A 568 -54.06 74.49 7.61
CA GLN A 568 -55.45 74.07 7.78
C GLN A 568 -55.68 72.57 7.56
N GLY A 569 -55.13 72.02 6.48
CA GLY A 569 -55.31 70.62 6.07
C GLY A 569 -54.57 69.57 6.92
N GLU A 570 -53.81 69.98 7.94
CA GLU A 570 -53.00 69.11 8.79
C GLU A 570 -53.82 68.62 10.01
N THR A 571 -54.91 67.90 9.77
CA THR A 571 -55.81 67.39 10.82
C THR A 571 -55.35 66.03 11.35
N GLU A 572 -55.36 65.86 12.68
CA GLU A 572 -55.00 64.59 13.32
C GLU A 572 -55.93 63.44 12.91
N ARG A 573 -55.36 62.35 12.36
CA ARG A 573 -56.06 61.11 11.97
C ARG A 573 -55.35 59.90 12.56
N LEU A 574 -56.10 58.96 13.14
CA LEU A 574 -55.56 57.68 13.60
C LEU A 574 -55.46 56.72 12.43
N ILE A 575 -54.24 56.35 12.04
CA ILE A 575 -53.99 55.44 10.91
C ILE A 575 -53.41 54.13 11.42
N LYS A 576 -53.85 53.00 10.86
CA LYS A 576 -53.18 51.70 11.00
C LYS A 576 -52.70 51.21 9.63
N ILE A 577 -51.39 51.08 9.49
CA ILE A 577 -50.76 50.30 8.41
C ILE A 577 -50.85 48.83 8.81
N THR A 578 -51.49 47.98 8.01
CA THR A 578 -51.65 46.54 8.32
C THR A 578 -50.69 45.66 7.55
N ARG A 579 -50.32 46.04 6.32
CA ARG A 579 -49.45 45.25 5.44
C ARG A 579 -48.00 45.75 5.50
N PRO A 580 -46.99 44.86 5.63
CA PRO A 580 -45.59 45.25 5.46
C PRO A 580 -45.32 45.63 4.00
N PHE A 581 -44.46 46.63 3.80
CA PHE A 581 -44.09 47.12 2.47
C PHE A 581 -42.61 47.50 2.40
N TYR A 582 -42.04 47.46 1.20
CA TYR A 582 -40.70 47.93 0.91
C TYR A 582 -40.76 49.36 0.37
N VAL A 583 -39.86 50.25 0.81
CA VAL A 583 -39.76 51.65 0.37
C VAL A 583 -38.33 52.00 -0.06
N GLY A 584 -38.17 52.75 -1.15
CA GLY A 584 -36.86 53.20 -1.64
C GLY A 584 -36.10 54.00 -0.59
N VAL A 585 -34.84 53.63 -0.31
CA VAL A 585 -34.02 54.31 0.74
C VAL A 585 -33.75 55.78 0.40
N ARG A 586 -33.85 56.17 -0.87
CA ARG A 586 -33.77 57.55 -1.39
C ARG A 586 -34.77 57.75 -2.52
N GLU A 587 -34.89 58.98 -3.00
CA GLU A 587 -35.64 59.36 -4.20
C GLU A 587 -35.08 58.67 -5.46
N ILE A 588 -35.90 58.60 -6.51
CA ILE A 588 -35.45 58.14 -7.83
C ILE A 588 -34.51 59.19 -8.45
N ILE A 589 -33.29 58.77 -8.82
CA ILE A 589 -32.29 59.68 -9.40
C ILE A 589 -32.40 59.75 -10.93
N ASN A 590 -31.89 60.85 -11.50
CA ASN A 590 -31.87 61.10 -12.95
C ASN A 590 -31.29 59.93 -13.78
N LYS A 591 -30.27 59.22 -13.27
CA LYS A 591 -29.68 58.04 -13.93
C LYS A 591 -30.66 56.86 -14.06
N GLU A 592 -31.53 56.69 -13.08
CA GLU A 592 -32.53 55.62 -13.02
C GLU A 592 -33.74 55.96 -13.88
N PHE A 593 -34.29 57.18 -13.73
CA PHE A 593 -35.44 57.64 -14.52
C PHE A 593 -35.16 57.63 -16.03
N ARG A 594 -33.93 57.96 -16.44
CA ARG A 594 -33.49 57.89 -17.85
C ARG A 594 -33.39 56.47 -18.43
N GLN A 595 -33.44 55.41 -17.63
CA GLN A 595 -33.55 54.05 -18.18
C GLN A 595 -34.89 53.84 -18.90
N PHE A 596 -35.93 54.57 -18.48
CA PHE A 596 -37.29 54.49 -19.02
C PHE A 596 -37.65 55.71 -19.88
N LYS A 597 -37.15 56.91 -19.52
CA LYS A 597 -37.31 58.14 -20.31
C LYS A 597 -35.95 58.75 -20.68
N PRO A 598 -35.22 58.21 -21.67
CA PRO A 598 -33.83 58.62 -21.98
C PRO A 598 -33.61 60.09 -22.30
N ARG A 599 -34.65 60.81 -22.75
CA ARG A 599 -34.61 62.26 -23.05
C ARG A 599 -35.01 63.15 -21.86
N HIS A 600 -35.16 62.60 -20.66
CA HIS A 600 -35.52 63.39 -19.48
C HIS A 600 -34.41 64.36 -19.04
N THR A 601 -34.82 65.56 -18.68
CA THR A 601 -34.02 66.60 -18.03
C THR A 601 -34.83 67.14 -16.86
N SER A 602 -34.18 67.29 -15.71
CA SER A 602 -34.70 67.98 -14.54
C SER A 602 -34.60 69.50 -14.66
N GLY A 603 -34.04 70.01 -15.77
CA GLY A 603 -33.77 71.41 -16.00
C GLY A 603 -32.57 71.92 -15.21
N ALA A 604 -32.52 73.24 -15.07
CA ALA A 604 -31.53 73.97 -14.28
C ALA A 604 -32.21 75.18 -13.66
N GLU A 605 -31.71 75.66 -12.52
CA GLU A 605 -32.11 76.95 -11.96
C GLU A 605 -30.88 77.87 -11.87
N THR A 606 -31.00 79.10 -12.37
CA THR A 606 -29.93 80.12 -12.38
C THR A 606 -28.54 79.52 -12.70
N PHE A 607 -28.47 78.86 -13.86
CA PHE A 607 -27.29 78.16 -14.40
C PHE A 607 -26.78 76.94 -13.61
N ARG A 608 -27.47 76.49 -12.56
CA ARG A 608 -27.14 75.28 -11.80
C ARG A 608 -27.96 74.09 -12.28
N GLU A 609 -27.27 73.08 -12.81
CA GLU A 609 -27.83 71.88 -13.42
C GLU A 609 -28.49 70.96 -12.37
N LEU A 610 -29.78 70.64 -12.54
CA LEU A 610 -30.52 69.70 -11.69
C LEU A 610 -30.46 68.27 -12.23
N SER A 611 -30.16 68.09 -13.53
CA SER A 611 -30.28 66.80 -14.22
C SER A 611 -29.03 65.91 -14.14
N ASN A 612 -28.14 66.19 -13.18
CA ASN A 612 -26.99 65.35 -12.84
C ASN A 612 -27.48 63.95 -12.46
N GLY A 613 -26.85 62.90 -13.00
CA GLY A 613 -27.29 61.51 -12.85
C GLY A 613 -27.49 61.01 -11.42
N LEU A 614 -26.79 61.60 -10.43
CA LEU A 614 -26.91 61.25 -9.01
C LEU A 614 -27.93 62.09 -8.21
N HIS A 615 -28.48 63.15 -8.81
CA HIS A 615 -29.48 64.01 -8.17
C HIS A 615 -30.89 63.47 -8.46
N PRO A 616 -31.90 63.72 -7.60
CA PRO A 616 -33.28 63.32 -7.82
C PRO A 616 -33.82 63.74 -9.19
N ALA A 617 -34.63 62.89 -9.80
CA ALA A 617 -35.40 63.25 -10.98
C ALA A 617 -36.54 64.20 -10.57
N VAL A 618 -36.49 65.43 -11.05
CA VAL A 618 -37.53 66.47 -10.89
C VAL A 618 -38.01 66.97 -12.26
N MET A 619 -38.91 67.94 -12.34
CA MET A 619 -39.57 68.40 -13.59
C MET A 619 -40.33 67.28 -14.33
N LEU A 620 -40.91 66.35 -13.57
CA LEU A 620 -41.78 65.28 -14.08
C LEU A 620 -43.16 65.35 -13.41
N ALA A 621 -44.21 65.14 -14.21
CA ALA A 621 -45.60 65.08 -13.73
C ALA A 621 -45.86 63.76 -12.98
N TRP A 622 -46.90 63.75 -12.14
CA TRP A 622 -47.28 62.58 -11.33
C TRP A 622 -47.52 61.31 -12.19
N GLU A 623 -48.15 61.45 -13.37
CA GLU A 623 -48.34 60.31 -14.29
C GLU A 623 -47.01 59.70 -14.76
N GLU A 624 -45.95 60.49 -14.92
CA GLU A 624 -44.64 59.99 -15.36
C GLU A 624 -43.91 59.19 -14.26
N ALA A 625 -44.16 59.54 -12.99
CA ALA A 625 -43.70 58.76 -11.86
C ALA A 625 -44.43 57.41 -11.78
N VAL A 626 -45.73 57.38 -12.12
CA VAL A 626 -46.54 56.16 -12.22
C VAL A 626 -46.17 55.31 -13.43
N ASP A 627 -45.83 55.93 -14.58
CA ASP A 627 -45.26 55.24 -15.75
C ASP A 627 -43.93 54.55 -15.41
N PHE A 628 -43.06 55.20 -14.63
CA PHE A 628 -41.82 54.60 -14.13
C PHE A 628 -42.12 53.39 -13.22
N CYS A 629 -43.06 53.53 -12.28
CA CYS A 629 -43.47 52.45 -11.37
C CYS A 629 -43.97 51.20 -12.12
N GLN A 630 -44.84 51.38 -13.12
CA GLN A 630 -45.36 50.29 -13.95
C GLN A 630 -44.27 49.63 -14.80
N GLN A 631 -43.41 50.41 -15.44
CA GLN A 631 -42.31 49.87 -16.27
C GLN A 631 -41.29 49.10 -15.43
N LEU A 632 -40.97 49.56 -14.22
CA LEU A 632 -40.11 48.83 -13.29
C LEU A 632 -40.77 47.52 -12.82
N SER A 633 -42.08 47.54 -12.54
CA SER A 633 -42.85 46.34 -12.18
C SER A 633 -42.83 45.30 -13.32
N SER A 634 -43.11 45.73 -14.54
CA SER A 634 -43.07 44.87 -15.74
C SER A 634 -41.65 44.32 -16.02
N LYS A 635 -40.60 45.11 -15.78
CA LYS A 635 -39.20 44.67 -15.93
C LYS A 635 -38.80 43.62 -14.89
N GLU A 636 -39.46 43.58 -13.74
CA GLU A 636 -39.19 42.65 -12.63
C GLU A 636 -40.27 41.56 -12.49
N SER A 637 -41.13 41.40 -13.50
CA SER A 637 -42.22 40.40 -13.55
C SER A 637 -43.21 40.48 -12.37
N LEU A 638 -43.39 41.68 -11.80
CA LEU A 638 -44.38 41.96 -10.76
C LEU A 638 -45.74 42.31 -11.40
N GLU A 639 -46.82 42.08 -10.66
CA GLU A 639 -48.14 42.59 -11.04
C GLU A 639 -48.11 44.12 -11.06
N PRO A 640 -48.76 44.80 -12.02
CA PRO A 640 -48.87 46.25 -11.98
C PRO A 640 -49.68 46.69 -10.75
N ALA A 641 -49.29 47.80 -10.12
CA ALA A 641 -50.05 48.41 -9.03
C ALA A 641 -51.14 49.38 -9.52
N TYR A 642 -51.06 49.82 -10.78
CA TYR A 642 -51.97 50.78 -11.40
C TYR A 642 -52.60 50.23 -12.67
N GLU A 643 -53.81 50.68 -12.96
CA GLU A 643 -54.48 50.54 -14.26
C GLU A 643 -54.94 51.91 -14.80
N LYS A 644 -55.20 52.01 -16.11
CA LYS A 644 -55.54 53.28 -16.78
C LYS A 644 -57.01 53.32 -17.22
N ILE A 645 -57.88 53.79 -16.34
CA ILE A 645 -59.33 53.92 -16.57
C ILE A 645 -59.64 55.31 -17.15
N ASN A 646 -60.37 55.36 -18.26
CA ASN A 646 -60.72 56.61 -18.97
C ASN A 646 -59.54 57.56 -19.27
N GLY A 647 -58.33 57.00 -19.42
CA GLY A 647 -57.10 57.77 -19.63
C GLY A 647 -56.43 58.31 -18.37
N GLN A 648 -56.90 57.96 -17.17
CA GLN A 648 -56.31 58.33 -15.87
C GLN A 648 -55.85 57.11 -15.08
N TYR A 649 -54.76 57.25 -14.31
CA TYR A 649 -54.24 56.16 -13.49
C TYR A 649 -54.95 56.04 -12.14
N GLN A 650 -55.34 54.82 -11.80
CA GLN A 650 -55.96 54.43 -10.53
C GLN A 650 -55.24 53.21 -9.94
N LEU A 651 -55.18 53.08 -8.62
CA LEU A 651 -54.60 51.90 -7.97
C LEU A 651 -55.57 50.71 -8.11
N ILE A 652 -55.05 49.57 -8.59
CA ILE A 652 -55.79 48.31 -8.65
C ILE A 652 -56.19 47.89 -7.22
N GLN A 653 -57.40 47.35 -7.04
CA GLN A 653 -57.91 46.89 -5.75
C GLN A 653 -58.23 45.38 -5.78
N PRO A 654 -57.72 44.58 -4.82
CA PRO A 654 -56.75 44.96 -3.78
C PRO A 654 -55.38 45.31 -4.35
N VAL A 655 -54.65 46.22 -3.69
CA VAL A 655 -53.34 46.68 -4.18
C VAL A 655 -52.32 45.53 -4.21
N THR A 656 -51.74 45.33 -5.39
CA THR A 656 -50.84 44.22 -5.75
C THR A 656 -49.43 44.37 -5.14
N ASN A 657 -48.51 43.47 -5.52
CA ASN A 657 -47.09 43.51 -5.12
C ASN A 657 -46.21 44.44 -5.99
N GLY A 658 -46.80 45.13 -6.97
CA GLY A 658 -46.08 46.03 -7.88
C GLY A 658 -45.47 47.26 -7.22
N TYR A 659 -44.51 47.87 -7.92
CA TYR A 659 -44.02 49.20 -7.57
C TYR A 659 -45.09 50.26 -7.82
N ARG A 660 -45.16 51.20 -6.89
CA ARG A 660 -46.06 52.35 -6.88
C ARG A 660 -45.46 53.52 -6.12
N LEU A 661 -46.16 54.64 -6.10
CA LEU A 661 -45.90 55.70 -5.14
C LEU A 661 -46.38 55.27 -3.74
N LEU A 662 -45.78 55.85 -2.70
CA LEU A 662 -46.29 55.74 -1.34
C LEU A 662 -47.68 56.39 -1.26
N THR A 663 -48.55 55.93 -0.35
CA THR A 663 -49.69 56.75 0.07
C THR A 663 -49.22 57.90 0.97
N GLU A 664 -50.04 58.93 1.13
CA GLU A 664 -49.70 60.07 1.99
C GLU A 664 -49.48 59.62 3.45
N ALA A 665 -50.21 58.59 3.88
CA ALA A 665 -50.09 58.02 5.22
C ALA A 665 -48.88 57.10 5.37
N GLU A 666 -48.55 56.29 4.36
CA GLU A 666 -47.29 55.51 4.33
C GLU A 666 -46.07 56.43 4.36
N TRP A 667 -46.12 57.53 3.62
CA TRP A 667 -45.06 58.53 3.58
C TRP A 667 -44.85 59.15 4.95
N GLU A 668 -45.91 59.58 5.65
CA GLU A 668 -45.78 60.17 6.98
C GLU A 668 -45.42 59.13 8.07
N TRP A 669 -45.85 57.87 7.92
CA TRP A 669 -45.42 56.74 8.78
C TRP A 669 -43.91 56.52 8.66
N VAL A 670 -43.39 56.44 7.43
CA VAL A 670 -41.96 56.27 7.12
C VAL A 670 -41.14 57.46 7.61
N ALA A 671 -41.61 58.68 7.35
CA ALA A 671 -40.95 59.92 7.77
C ALA A 671 -40.81 60.03 9.30
N ARG A 672 -41.85 59.64 10.05
CA ARG A 672 -41.87 59.68 11.52
C ARG A 672 -41.35 58.39 12.19
N PHE A 673 -40.93 57.38 11.45
CA PHE A 673 -40.64 56.08 12.05
C PHE A 673 -39.44 56.15 12.99
N ASN A 674 -39.68 55.82 14.27
CA ASN A 674 -38.62 55.74 15.29
C ASN A 674 -38.88 54.53 16.20
N GLY A 675 -38.80 53.33 15.63
CA GLY A 675 -39.28 52.10 16.27
C GLY A 675 -40.81 52.00 16.34
N GLY A 676 -41.52 52.72 15.46
CA GLY A 676 -42.96 52.93 15.49
C GLY A 676 -43.32 54.42 15.36
N ALA A 677 -44.46 54.80 15.94
CA ALA A 677 -45.06 56.15 15.82
C ALA A 677 -44.25 57.26 16.54
N GLY A 678 -43.20 57.76 15.89
CA GLY A 678 -42.42 58.89 16.38
C GLY A 678 -43.21 60.19 16.38
N LYS A 679 -42.91 61.05 17.35
CA LYS A 679 -43.54 62.38 17.53
C LYS A 679 -42.74 63.53 16.90
N GLN A 680 -41.67 63.21 16.18
CA GLN A 680 -40.79 64.17 15.53
C GLN A 680 -41.59 65.13 14.65
N ARG A 681 -41.32 66.42 14.78
CA ARG A 681 -41.97 67.51 14.04
C ARG A 681 -41.21 67.79 12.73
N TYR A 682 -39.90 67.70 12.78
CA TYR A 682 -38.93 67.93 11.71
C TYR A 682 -37.99 66.69 11.57
N PRO A 683 -37.27 66.51 10.44
CA PRO A 683 -36.30 65.42 10.28
C PRO A 683 -35.26 65.29 11.40
N TRP A 684 -34.87 66.41 12.01
CA TRP A 684 -33.87 66.45 13.08
C TRP A 684 -34.45 66.39 14.51
N GLY A 685 -35.78 66.29 14.67
CA GLY A 685 -36.44 66.18 15.98
C GLY A 685 -37.69 67.06 16.14
N GLU A 686 -37.85 67.66 17.31
CA GLU A 686 -39.09 68.38 17.67
C GLU A 686 -39.02 69.90 17.48
N SER A 687 -37.83 70.53 17.52
CA SER A 687 -37.69 72.00 17.51
C SER A 687 -36.64 72.52 16.53
N MET A 688 -36.74 73.81 16.21
CA MET A 688 -35.66 74.62 15.62
C MET A 688 -34.53 74.84 16.65
N PRO A 689 -33.31 75.27 16.23
CA PRO A 689 -32.84 75.42 14.85
C PRO A 689 -32.65 74.07 14.14
N VAL A 690 -32.36 74.12 12.84
CA VAL A 690 -31.91 72.95 12.07
C VAL A 690 -30.54 72.52 12.57
N LYS A 691 -30.31 71.21 12.72
CA LYS A 691 -28.98 70.69 13.10
C LYS A 691 -28.09 70.55 11.85
N PRO A 692 -26.76 70.70 11.95
CA PRO A 692 -25.85 70.35 10.84
C PRO A 692 -26.19 68.98 10.23
N GLU A 693 -26.04 68.86 8.91
CA GLU A 693 -26.28 67.62 8.14
C GLU A 693 -27.71 67.02 8.20
N SER A 694 -28.74 67.83 8.47
CA SER A 694 -30.13 67.37 8.59
C SER A 694 -30.84 67.09 7.25
N GLY A 695 -30.33 67.64 6.15
CA GLY A 695 -30.97 67.64 4.84
C GLY A 695 -30.55 68.84 3.99
N ASN A 696 -31.03 68.89 2.75
CA ASN A 696 -30.84 70.03 1.84
C ASN A 696 -32.05 70.98 1.91
N TYR A 697 -31.79 72.29 2.07
CA TYR A 697 -32.80 73.32 2.33
C TYR A 697 -32.49 74.65 1.66
N ALA A 698 -33.45 75.58 1.66
CA ALA A 698 -33.15 76.98 1.37
C ALA A 698 -32.36 77.60 2.53
N ASP A 699 -31.04 77.68 2.40
CA ASP A 699 -30.12 78.08 3.46
C ASP A 699 -29.05 79.09 3.00
N GLU A 700 -27.98 79.30 3.78
CA GLU A 700 -26.95 80.28 3.46
C GLU A 700 -26.15 79.94 2.17
N SER A 701 -26.21 78.70 1.68
CA SER A 701 -25.55 78.29 0.43
C SER A 701 -26.08 78.98 -0.84
N VAL A 702 -27.28 79.57 -0.77
CA VAL A 702 -27.89 80.35 -1.86
C VAL A 702 -27.52 81.85 -1.84
N GLU A 703 -26.67 82.30 -0.92
CA GLU A 703 -26.35 83.72 -0.76
C GLU A 703 -25.82 84.34 -2.07
N GLY A 704 -26.38 85.48 -2.46
CA GLY A 704 -26.04 86.19 -3.69
C GLY A 704 -26.60 85.61 -4.99
N LEU A 705 -27.47 84.59 -4.94
CA LEU A 705 -28.00 83.90 -6.14
C LEU A 705 -29.47 84.20 -6.49
N ASP A 706 -30.22 84.91 -5.63
CA ASP A 706 -31.65 85.27 -5.79
C ASP A 706 -32.60 84.08 -6.10
N LEU A 707 -32.25 82.89 -5.59
CA LEU A 707 -32.95 81.63 -5.86
C LEU A 707 -34.26 81.43 -5.07
N VAL A 708 -34.33 82.03 -3.88
CA VAL A 708 -35.34 81.76 -2.85
C VAL A 708 -35.60 83.03 -2.03
N ALA A 709 -36.85 83.26 -1.65
CA ALA A 709 -37.26 84.51 -0.98
C ALA A 709 -36.85 84.60 0.51
N ASN A 710 -36.49 83.49 1.15
CA ASN A 710 -36.08 83.42 2.56
C ASN A 710 -35.13 82.21 2.75
N THR A 711 -34.14 82.34 3.62
CA THR A 711 -33.17 81.28 3.95
C THR A 711 -33.19 80.91 5.44
N LEU A 712 -32.68 79.72 5.76
CA LEU A 712 -32.33 79.32 7.12
C LEU A 712 -31.03 79.99 7.56
N SER A 713 -31.08 80.76 8.64
CA SER A 713 -29.89 81.42 9.21
C SER A 713 -29.08 80.48 10.13
N ASN A 714 -27.76 80.54 10.04
CA ASN A 714 -26.80 79.66 10.71
C ASN A 714 -26.94 78.18 10.28
N TYR A 715 -27.31 77.94 9.02
CA TYR A 715 -27.31 76.61 8.41
C TYR A 715 -26.70 76.66 7.01
N TRP A 716 -25.83 75.71 6.73
CA TRP A 716 -25.11 75.55 5.46
C TRP A 716 -24.94 74.06 5.16
N ASP A 717 -25.64 73.57 4.14
CA ASP A 717 -25.54 72.22 3.61
C ASP A 717 -24.57 72.11 2.41
N GLY A 718 -24.31 73.23 1.73
CA GLY A 718 -23.40 73.35 0.58
C GLY A 718 -24.04 73.15 -0.80
N TYR A 719 -25.37 73.05 -0.89
CA TYR A 719 -26.12 72.73 -2.10
C TYR A 719 -27.24 73.76 -2.36
N PRO A 720 -26.97 74.88 -3.08
CA PRO A 720 -27.98 75.90 -3.40
C PRO A 720 -29.12 75.43 -4.34
N VAL A 721 -29.09 74.18 -4.78
CA VAL A 721 -30.13 73.47 -5.55
C VAL A 721 -30.13 72.01 -5.07
N THR A 722 -30.80 71.07 -5.74
CA THR A 722 -30.73 69.65 -5.34
C THR A 722 -29.30 69.15 -5.08
N SER A 723 -29.16 68.31 -4.08
CA SER A 723 -27.96 67.53 -3.80
C SER A 723 -28.03 66.19 -4.54
N PRO A 724 -26.92 65.44 -4.63
CA PRO A 724 -26.99 64.01 -4.82
C PRO A 724 -27.97 63.41 -3.80
N ALA A 725 -28.82 62.48 -4.22
CA ALA A 725 -29.69 61.76 -3.30
C ALA A 725 -28.83 60.84 -2.39
N GLN A 726 -29.29 60.57 -1.17
CA GLN A 726 -28.53 59.85 -0.13
C GLN A 726 -27.29 60.64 0.37
N LYS A 727 -27.37 61.98 0.43
CA LYS A 727 -26.23 62.85 0.82
C LYS A 727 -26.14 63.16 2.33
N PHE A 728 -27.27 63.16 3.02
CA PHE A 728 -27.39 63.55 4.44
C PHE A 728 -27.58 62.35 5.36
N ASN A 729 -27.74 62.57 6.66
CA ASN A 729 -27.97 61.48 7.61
C ASN A 729 -29.39 60.88 7.43
N PRO A 730 -29.55 59.55 7.46
CA PRO A 730 -30.86 58.91 7.30
C PRO A 730 -31.72 59.00 8.56
N SER A 731 -33.02 58.75 8.37
CA SER A 731 -33.97 58.46 9.46
C SER A 731 -33.61 57.16 10.19
N ALA A 732 -34.30 56.87 11.31
CA ALA A 732 -34.10 55.65 12.08
C ALA A 732 -34.46 54.34 11.34
N LEU A 733 -35.03 54.41 10.13
CA LEU A 733 -35.19 53.25 9.23
C LEU A 733 -34.01 53.03 8.28
N GLY A 734 -33.05 53.95 8.20
CA GLY A 734 -32.02 53.96 7.14
C GLY A 734 -32.51 54.58 5.83
N ILE A 735 -33.50 55.48 5.89
CA ILE A 735 -34.12 56.12 4.73
C ILE A 735 -33.80 57.62 4.74
N TYR A 736 -33.32 58.11 3.61
CA TYR A 736 -32.65 59.40 3.44
C TYR A 736 -33.58 60.44 2.83
N ASP A 737 -33.27 61.72 3.07
CA ASP A 737 -33.84 62.88 2.38
C ASP A 737 -35.38 63.06 2.52
N LEU A 738 -36.02 62.36 3.47
CA LEU A 738 -37.48 62.33 3.76
C LEU A 738 -38.11 63.67 4.23
N GLY A 739 -37.46 64.79 4.00
CA GLY A 739 -37.93 66.10 4.42
C GLY A 739 -36.93 67.20 4.09
N GLY A 740 -36.28 67.11 2.94
CA GLY A 740 -35.29 68.04 2.38
C GLY A 740 -34.91 67.56 0.98
N ASN A 741 -33.97 68.23 0.30
CA ASN A 741 -33.59 67.96 -1.09
C ASN A 741 -34.76 68.21 -2.07
N VAL A 742 -35.69 67.26 -2.24
CA VAL A 742 -36.91 67.46 -3.06
C VAL A 742 -38.16 67.01 -2.31
N ALA A 743 -39.26 67.71 -2.54
CA ALA A 743 -40.56 67.22 -2.12
C ALA A 743 -41.00 66.06 -3.03
N GLU A 744 -41.84 65.16 -2.54
CA GLU A 744 -42.16 63.90 -3.20
C GLU A 744 -43.64 63.82 -3.62
N TRP A 745 -43.89 63.39 -4.85
CA TRP A 745 -45.19 62.90 -5.28
C TRP A 745 -45.60 61.66 -4.49
N VAL A 746 -46.78 61.69 -3.88
CA VAL A 746 -47.45 60.51 -3.29
C VAL A 746 -48.72 60.16 -4.07
N ASN A 747 -49.31 59.00 -3.79
CA ASN A 747 -50.47 58.48 -4.53
C ASN A 747 -51.72 59.37 -4.44
N ASP A 748 -52.02 59.87 -3.24
CA ASP A 748 -53.32 60.41 -2.87
C ASP A 748 -53.73 61.66 -3.67
N TYR A 749 -55.03 61.81 -3.94
CA TYR A 749 -55.61 63.10 -4.32
C TYR A 749 -55.71 64.03 -3.10
N TYR A 750 -55.43 65.32 -3.32
CA TYR A 750 -55.48 66.31 -2.24
C TYR A 750 -56.92 66.57 -1.76
N SER A 751 -57.13 66.37 -0.46
CA SER A 751 -58.38 66.70 0.23
C SER A 751 -58.11 67.18 1.66
N VAL A 752 -59.08 67.89 2.23
CA VAL A 752 -59.06 68.35 3.63
C VAL A 752 -59.95 67.44 4.46
N TYR A 753 -59.33 66.64 5.34
CA TYR A 753 -60.02 65.73 6.25
C TYR A 753 -60.54 66.45 7.50
N SER A 754 -61.38 65.76 8.26
CA SER A 754 -61.72 66.12 9.64
C SER A 754 -60.84 65.34 10.64
N THR A 755 -60.72 65.83 11.86
CA THR A 755 -59.99 65.12 12.92
C THR A 755 -60.75 63.87 13.35
N ASN A 756 -60.13 62.69 13.19
CA ASN A 756 -60.67 61.42 13.67
C ASN A 756 -59.61 60.61 14.42
N LEU A 757 -59.77 60.52 15.73
CA LEU A 757 -58.93 59.73 16.63
C LEU A 757 -59.69 58.58 17.32
N LYS A 758 -60.95 58.32 16.92
CA LYS A 758 -61.82 57.31 17.55
C LYS A 758 -61.81 55.97 16.83
N GLN A 759 -61.54 55.99 15.53
CA GLN A 759 -61.50 54.81 14.67
C GLN A 759 -60.21 54.89 13.85
N ALA A 760 -59.47 53.79 13.78
CA ALA A 760 -58.28 53.71 12.95
C ALA A 760 -58.70 53.51 11.49
N GLU A 761 -58.17 54.35 10.60
CA GLU A 761 -58.27 54.18 9.15
C GLU A 761 -57.21 53.16 8.72
N LEU A 762 -57.63 52.11 8.00
CA LEU A 762 -56.75 50.99 7.60
C LEU A 762 -56.16 51.28 6.21
N ASP A 763 -54.82 51.23 6.10
CA ASP A 763 -54.04 51.36 4.86
C ASP A 763 -54.62 52.38 3.83
N PRO A 764 -54.90 53.65 4.23
CA PRO A 764 -55.63 54.59 3.38
C PRO A 764 -54.82 55.00 2.15
N LEU A 765 -55.51 55.06 1.00
CA LEU A 765 -54.93 55.31 -0.33
C LEU A 765 -55.20 56.73 -0.88
N GLY A 766 -55.93 57.54 -0.11
CA GLY A 766 -56.49 58.84 -0.51
C GLY A 766 -58.00 58.77 -0.84
N PRO A 767 -58.58 59.84 -1.37
CA PRO A 767 -59.90 59.82 -2.02
C PRO A 767 -59.82 59.16 -3.41
N ASP A 768 -60.92 58.60 -3.90
CA ASP A 768 -60.98 57.95 -5.22
C ASP A 768 -60.87 58.95 -6.39
N GLU A 769 -61.35 60.18 -6.19
CA GLU A 769 -61.37 61.25 -7.19
C GLU A 769 -60.74 62.56 -6.66
N GLY A 770 -60.19 63.37 -7.56
CA GLY A 770 -59.67 64.71 -7.25
C GLY A 770 -59.04 65.42 -8.45
N THR A 771 -58.62 66.67 -8.24
CA THR A 771 -58.08 67.55 -9.30
C THR A 771 -56.58 67.80 -9.20
N ALA A 772 -55.95 67.40 -8.09
CA ALA A 772 -54.51 67.53 -7.85
C ALA A 772 -54.04 66.42 -6.90
N ARG A 773 -52.80 65.95 -7.09
CA ARG A 773 -52.14 64.94 -6.24
C ARG A 773 -51.36 65.63 -5.13
N VAL A 774 -51.25 64.97 -3.98
CA VAL A 774 -50.52 65.51 -2.83
C VAL A 774 -49.01 65.48 -3.06
N ILE A 775 -48.32 66.49 -2.56
CA ILE A 775 -46.86 66.56 -2.48
C ILE A 775 -46.46 66.56 -1.00
N ARG A 776 -45.46 65.76 -0.60
CA ARG A 776 -45.00 65.63 0.79
C ARG A 776 -43.50 65.91 0.94
N GLY A 777 -43.05 66.09 2.18
CA GLY A 777 -41.68 66.51 2.48
C GLY A 777 -41.43 67.99 2.28
N SER A 778 -40.17 68.34 2.01
CA SER A 778 -39.65 69.69 1.86
C SER A 778 -38.51 69.66 0.86
N SER A 779 -38.19 70.80 0.25
CA SER A 779 -37.20 70.90 -0.82
C SER A 779 -36.05 71.86 -0.50
N TRP A 780 -35.06 71.86 -1.38
CA TRP A 780 -34.01 72.87 -1.50
C TRP A 780 -34.53 74.34 -1.61
N ARG A 781 -35.84 74.54 -1.84
CA ARG A 781 -36.48 75.87 -1.84
C ARG A 781 -37.15 76.26 -0.52
N ASP A 782 -37.21 75.37 0.47
CA ASP A 782 -38.02 75.56 1.66
C ASP A 782 -37.19 75.85 2.92
N SER A 783 -37.50 76.97 3.59
CA SER A 783 -36.82 77.45 4.81
C SER A 783 -37.77 77.75 5.98
N SER A 784 -39.09 77.76 5.74
CA SER A 784 -40.05 78.18 6.77
C SER A 784 -40.43 77.06 7.74
N ILE A 785 -40.63 77.42 9.01
CA ILE A 785 -41.07 76.51 10.08
C ILE A 785 -42.42 75.80 9.79
N SER A 786 -43.23 76.31 8.85
CA SER A 786 -44.42 75.62 8.36
C SER A 786 -44.08 74.44 7.47
N LYS A 787 -43.19 74.65 6.51
CA LYS A 787 -42.92 73.74 5.40
C LYS A 787 -42.00 72.58 5.76
N LEU A 788 -41.00 72.85 6.61
CA LEU A 788 -39.96 71.91 7.04
C LEU A 788 -40.48 70.74 7.91
N ARG A 789 -41.78 70.68 8.20
CA ARG A 789 -42.37 69.71 9.13
C ARG A 789 -42.92 68.52 8.38
N PHE A 790 -42.77 67.32 8.94
CA PHE A 790 -43.32 66.09 8.36
C PHE A 790 -44.85 66.15 8.14
N ALA A 791 -45.60 66.91 8.95
CA ALA A 791 -47.04 67.11 8.79
C ALA A 791 -47.44 68.00 7.60
N TYR A 792 -46.50 68.69 6.94
CA TYR A 792 -46.83 69.70 5.93
C TYR A 792 -47.34 69.09 4.63
N ARG A 793 -48.62 69.38 4.32
CA ARG A 793 -49.36 68.87 3.16
C ARG A 793 -50.14 69.96 2.42
N SER A 794 -49.63 71.19 2.38
CA SER A 794 -50.29 72.32 1.67
C SER A 794 -49.78 72.52 0.23
N GLU A 795 -48.87 71.67 -0.23
CA GLU A 795 -48.41 71.60 -1.62
C GLU A 795 -49.16 70.47 -2.32
N TYR A 796 -49.69 70.74 -3.51
CA TYR A 796 -50.37 69.77 -4.36
C TYR A 796 -50.32 70.25 -5.81
N GLY A 797 -50.48 69.34 -6.78
CA GLY A 797 -50.47 69.71 -8.19
C GLY A 797 -50.67 68.54 -9.16
N THR A 798 -50.39 68.80 -10.43
CA THR A 798 -50.45 67.82 -11.53
C THR A 798 -49.25 67.90 -12.47
N LEU A 799 -48.59 69.06 -12.56
CA LEU A 799 -47.44 69.33 -13.43
C LEU A 799 -46.12 69.23 -12.66
N GLY A 800 -45.05 68.82 -13.34
CA GLY A 800 -43.70 68.75 -12.76
C GLY A 800 -43.14 70.12 -12.35
N ARG A 801 -42.29 70.12 -11.32
CA ARG A 801 -41.61 71.30 -10.77
C ARG A 801 -40.13 71.04 -10.54
N LEU A 802 -39.31 72.09 -10.42
CA LEU A 802 -37.86 72.04 -10.17
C LEU A 802 -37.49 71.55 -8.75
N ASP A 803 -38.49 71.43 -7.87
CA ASP A 803 -38.37 71.10 -6.45
C ASP A 803 -39.18 69.85 -6.04
N VAL A 804 -39.80 69.16 -7.01
CA VAL A 804 -40.63 67.97 -6.78
C VAL A 804 -40.14 66.78 -7.60
N GLY A 805 -39.77 65.71 -6.90
CA GLY A 805 -39.43 64.39 -7.43
C GLY A 805 -40.36 63.31 -6.89
N PHE A 806 -39.87 62.08 -6.74
CA PHE A 806 -40.65 60.97 -6.18
C PHE A 806 -39.80 59.82 -5.62
N ARG A 807 -40.45 59.00 -4.80
CA ARG A 807 -39.93 57.78 -4.19
C ARG A 807 -40.91 56.63 -4.46
N ILE A 808 -40.39 55.42 -4.61
CA ILE A 808 -41.20 54.23 -4.89
C ILE A 808 -41.36 53.34 -3.65
N ALA A 809 -42.47 52.60 -3.61
CA ALA A 809 -42.75 51.56 -2.65
C ALA A 809 -43.43 50.35 -3.34
N ARG A 810 -43.41 49.18 -2.70
CA ARG A 810 -44.21 48.00 -3.09
C ARG A 810 -44.59 47.18 -1.87
N TYR A 811 -45.74 46.51 -1.89
CA TYR A 811 -46.05 45.54 -0.82
C TYR A 811 -45.12 44.32 -0.89
N THR A 812 -44.93 43.65 0.24
CA THR A 812 -44.24 42.36 0.30
C THR A 812 -45.02 41.28 -0.45
N ASP A 813 -44.32 40.27 -0.96
CA ASP A 813 -44.95 39.09 -1.55
C ASP A 813 -45.59 38.22 -0.46
N THR A 814 -46.90 38.31 -0.30
CA THR A 814 -47.68 37.62 0.75
C THR A 814 -48.12 36.21 0.36
N SER A 815 -47.58 35.63 -0.72
CA SER A 815 -47.91 34.28 -1.20
C SER A 815 -47.54 33.16 -0.24
N ASN A 816 -46.76 33.45 0.80
CA ASN A 816 -46.19 32.49 1.75
C ASN A 816 -46.78 32.67 3.17
N ILE A 817 -48.04 33.11 3.27
CA ILE A 817 -48.72 33.39 4.56
C ILE A 817 -49.81 32.36 4.89
N ASP A 818 -50.36 31.66 3.88
CA ASP A 818 -51.46 30.69 4.01
C ASP A 818 -51.06 29.22 3.69
N GLU A 819 -49.75 28.91 3.63
CA GLU A 819 -49.17 27.55 3.58
C GLU A 819 -48.36 27.22 4.85
#